data_AF-A0A939V4V2-F1
#
_entry.id   AF-A0A939V4V2-F1
#
_cell.length_a   1.000
_cell.length_b   1.000
_cell.length_c   1.000
_cell.angle_alpha   90.00
_cell.angle_beta   90.00
_cell.angle_gamma   90.00
#
_symmetry.space_group_name_H-M   'P 1'
#
loop_
_entity.id
_entity.type
_entity.pdbx_description
1 polymer ?
#
loop_
_entity_poly.entity_id
_entity_poly.type
_entity_poly.pdbx_seq_one_letter_code
_entity_poly.pdbx_strand_id
1 'polypeptide(L)'
;MKKFLLFSLILMVNGQWSMVNAQNWQSTTDKMWGNYCYREKNGRWLDALTTQGGMTSMPATENIRLAYYWRIPKGKVRADIVWTNAFARFASLNIVLTYPETGDTLAVNSVSNDVIQSVTRTDDLFGKVIDFPADDFYRVEISSPKWSYIKNIQYFSFQRESTDPVMIPRNFGGTSAHMFGFRSTDPDAPSGGAYDWGYVECMAPSEYLCPGTYFMTMGPLNGYMGMQTSSVYGDNDFNKSVLFSVWDNGNTDEDPNLSLYLQSRVMDGNSDAVHTHAGGEGSSASIMFKDKPHWWRQDHWIQFLLNTRPETVTVTVKDSKGQDSTFFYDNILMSTWYKVDTMPEWRYMATIRSSGQSDLLSSWYCFIEPFTSYAGNKLHRVFYRNAMGRAANSGRWYSRNRVDLVNDTYPRDFHYDFGRGASQEHAGAFFLDMGAYIHQHDSAAVIPLVTDKTCVDTIDTDRLMRRVEEAVMRDSKLDKNWALNLTADPIPSSTWTIIADQSYKTNVYGKLTDLFDDNDGTHCSSDKGSPYKLSLKADDEQTVTSFDIYWAHKYSWRTKYADIYTSTDGQEWTLAFDSLLIRCEDYTKVSFPRPVKTQYLQVRFYQGYDSNGLSINTLTFRGAYNLDKVKAIAKEQIDNAGTFTYFPDAALKTVKSVYNDGRCTNADLLAAALRALYNGTQPLNYSRLHYVRHISPQRAYNLQNMSGYGTLTATADKKLTTRSATAAGTLTAFAGQQDVTDPLANWVILHDERYSGYYLYNIGAERFLNLSADGFLSTQPQSFSMRASGKGFYFTAGSEAIGVNSTDAAGAVKTTGGSAYSLFYVYDNYGLNQPVTLRDSLTAIVEPLGKAALYMHNIQQMINAPVGVVGGFTSEEARADLQAAYEKADTNPQAFINAVENADIIAFDPDHSVYKLRSAYDGLSATPYLTSDPGQRLYCKAEAKVAEQIFRFQTRGYGYSIHSQGQSLRPTEGTSGYAIATTTDPSQRGTYILEEKEWANFLIGPAQNTNAMICGNYSPVKTAAMNADGTRWYLEPCTTSSVSLNSTGTGAIYADYAVQIPEGVQAFVANHVSPEGVIKLTEIHGVVPPATPIIIRGESYQKVELPVLNVTDSEAAVFRSQYANIFQGVFTRTTNMTKGTFFTLTNADGKPVMKRPALSLVSANSIYIPFEEGMPDLQTYVFDFDDLVDGINPQPVNAQSSMLNGQWYDLQGRKVVNTVKGNIYINNRKKIREK
;
A
#
# COMPACT_ATOMS: atom_id res chain seq x y z
N MET A 1 82.96 51.46 22.39
CA MET A 1 82.54 52.43 23.44
C MET A 1 81.13 52.90 23.10
N LYS A 2 80.10 52.33 23.73
CA LYS A 2 79.48 52.83 24.98
C LYS A 2 79.04 54.30 24.89
N LYS A 3 77.89 54.53 24.24
CA LYS A 3 76.80 55.48 24.62
C LYS A 3 75.74 55.74 23.52
N PHE A 4 75.56 54.85 22.55
CA PHE A 4 74.46 54.94 21.56
C PHE A 4 73.60 53.67 21.41
N LEU A 5 73.66 52.77 22.40
CA LEU A 5 72.90 51.51 22.43
C LEU A 5 71.77 51.48 23.48
N LEU A 6 71.44 52.62 24.10
CA LEU A 6 70.41 52.71 25.14
C LEU A 6 69.19 53.56 24.74
N PHE A 7 69.17 54.19 23.55
CA PHE A 7 68.02 54.97 23.06
C PHE A 7 67.24 54.31 21.91
N SER A 8 67.71 53.15 21.40
CA SER A 8 66.98 52.33 20.41
C SER A 8 66.31 51.09 21.01
N LEU A 9 66.36 50.90 22.32
CA LEU A 9 65.72 49.77 23.02
C LEU A 9 64.39 50.15 23.71
N ILE A 10 63.92 51.39 23.57
CA ILE A 10 62.69 51.90 24.22
C ILE A 10 61.57 52.26 23.21
N LEU A 11 61.80 52.08 21.89
CA LEU A 11 60.79 52.33 20.84
C LEU A 11 60.31 51.06 20.09
N MET A 12 60.59 49.86 20.61
CA MET A 12 59.98 48.59 20.14
C MET A 12 59.17 47.89 21.25
N VAL A 13 58.65 48.67 22.20
CA VAL A 13 57.68 48.20 23.20
C VAL A 13 56.41 49.04 23.02
N ASN A 14 55.64 48.73 21.98
CA ASN A 14 54.22 49.07 21.83
C ASN A 14 53.76 48.55 20.46
N GLY A 15 53.29 47.31 20.41
CA GLY A 15 52.74 46.77 19.17
C GLY A 15 52.51 45.28 19.07
N GLN A 16 52.42 44.51 20.16
CA GLN A 16 51.82 43.17 20.13
C GLN A 16 51.18 42.86 21.50
N TRP A 17 50.06 43.51 21.79
CA TRP A 17 49.00 42.82 22.52
C TRP A 17 48.24 42.03 21.46
N SER A 18 48.67 40.80 21.16
CA SER A 18 47.70 39.84 20.67
C SER A 18 46.69 39.67 21.81
N MET A 19 45.50 40.23 21.63
CA MET A 19 44.35 39.75 22.38
C MET A 19 44.32 38.25 22.16
N VAL A 20 44.70 37.49 23.19
CA VAL A 20 44.25 36.11 23.31
C VAL A 20 42.74 36.25 23.28
N ASN A 21 42.10 35.92 22.16
CA ASN A 21 40.66 35.79 22.11
C ASN A 21 40.31 34.83 23.25
N ALA A 22 39.75 35.36 24.33
CA ALA A 22 39.18 34.53 25.37
C ALA A 22 38.19 33.62 24.65
N GLN A 23 38.44 32.31 24.66
CA GLN A 23 37.47 31.37 24.11
C GLN A 23 36.18 31.58 24.89
N ASN A 24 35.11 31.91 24.17
CA ASN A 24 33.81 32.22 24.75
C ASN A 24 33.10 30.91 25.11
N TRP A 25 33.62 30.22 26.12
CA TRP A 25 33.00 29.02 26.68
C TRP A 25 31.71 29.37 27.42
N GLN A 26 30.72 28.49 27.34
CA GLN A 26 29.55 28.57 28.22
C GLN A 26 29.97 28.44 29.69
N SER A 27 29.25 29.14 30.60
CA SER A 27 29.55 29.12 32.04
C SER A 27 29.34 27.75 32.70
N THR A 28 28.51 26.90 32.09
CA THR A 28 28.16 25.57 32.59
C THR A 28 28.87 24.50 31.77
N THR A 29 29.53 23.56 32.44
CA THR A 29 30.12 22.37 31.80
C THR A 29 29.14 21.20 31.78
N ASP A 30 29.08 20.50 30.65
CA ASP A 30 28.25 19.29 30.55
C ASP A 30 29.06 18.08 31.06
N LYS A 31 28.39 17.12 31.71
CA LYS A 31 29.05 15.94 32.30
C LYS A 31 28.46 14.64 31.77
N MET A 32 29.33 13.70 31.36
CA MET A 32 28.95 12.37 30.90
C MET A 32 29.60 11.28 31.75
N TRP A 33 28.90 10.18 31.98
CA TRP A 33 29.31 9.15 32.94
C TRP A 33 30.19 8.06 32.32
N GLY A 34 31.16 7.55 33.08
CA GLY A 34 32.02 6.45 32.63
C GLY A 34 31.29 5.12 32.44
N ASN A 35 30.23 4.84 33.20
CA ASN A 35 29.49 3.58 33.15
C ASN A 35 28.31 3.59 32.14
N TYR A 36 28.42 4.42 31.10
CA TYR A 36 27.42 4.60 30.05
C TYR A 36 28.06 4.41 28.65
N CYS A 37 28.41 3.18 28.31
CA CYS A 37 29.15 2.83 27.09
C CYS A 37 28.89 1.39 26.60
N TYR A 38 29.25 1.12 25.34
CA TYR A 38 29.35 -0.23 24.78
C TYR A 38 30.72 -0.83 25.06
N ARG A 39 30.78 -2.15 25.29
CA ARG A 39 32.03 -2.90 25.34
C ARG A 39 32.18 -3.77 24.11
N GLU A 40 33.34 -3.67 23.47
CA GLU A 40 33.66 -4.42 22.26
C GLU A 40 34.96 -5.21 22.46
N LYS A 41 35.01 -6.45 21.99
CA LYS A 41 36.20 -7.32 22.01
C LYS A 41 36.58 -7.67 20.57
N ASN A 42 37.81 -7.35 20.17
CA ASN A 42 38.30 -7.57 18.80
C ASN A 42 37.38 -6.99 17.71
N GLY A 43 36.80 -5.80 17.95
CA GLY A 43 35.86 -5.16 17.02
C GLY A 43 34.47 -5.81 16.95
N ARG A 44 34.19 -6.83 17.78
CA ARG A 44 32.87 -7.43 17.95
C ARG A 44 32.24 -6.95 19.25
N TRP A 45 30.93 -6.79 19.25
CA TRP A 45 30.18 -6.42 20.45
C TRP A 45 30.28 -7.49 21.55
N LEU A 46 30.33 -7.06 22.81
CA LEU A 46 30.31 -7.93 23.99
C LEU A 46 29.06 -7.68 24.85
N ASP A 47 28.86 -6.43 25.30
CA ASP A 47 27.69 -5.98 26.07
C ASP A 47 27.62 -4.43 26.15
N ALA A 48 26.67 -3.89 26.93
CA ALA A 48 26.54 -2.46 27.19
C ALA A 48 26.37 -2.17 28.70
N LEU A 49 26.89 -1.03 29.13
CA LEU A 49 26.75 -0.47 30.46
C LEU A 49 25.85 0.76 30.36
N THR A 50 24.72 0.78 31.06
CA THR A 50 23.65 1.77 30.87
C THR A 50 23.30 2.58 32.13
N THR A 51 24.10 2.48 33.18
CA THR A 51 23.84 3.20 34.44
C THR A 51 24.58 4.53 34.46
N GLN A 52 23.90 5.60 34.85
CA GLN A 52 24.52 6.91 35.04
C GLN A 52 25.39 6.93 36.31
N GLY A 53 26.68 6.65 36.16
CA GLY A 53 27.65 6.68 37.25
C GLY A 53 29.09 6.41 36.78
N GLY A 54 30.04 6.49 37.71
CA GLY A 54 31.42 6.11 37.42
C GLY A 54 31.54 4.61 37.19
N MET A 55 32.32 4.21 36.19
CA MET A 55 32.64 2.81 35.95
C MET A 55 33.70 2.38 36.97
N THR A 56 33.37 1.43 37.85
CA THR A 56 34.25 0.95 38.92
C THR A 56 34.76 -0.48 38.69
N SER A 57 34.22 -1.17 37.68
CA SER A 57 34.67 -2.50 37.23
C SER A 57 35.27 -2.37 35.84
N MET A 58 36.61 -2.30 35.77
CA MET A 58 37.32 -2.21 34.50
C MET A 58 37.28 -3.55 33.74
N PRO A 59 37.41 -3.53 32.40
CA PRO A 59 37.51 -4.76 31.61
C PRO A 59 38.61 -5.71 32.10
N ALA A 60 38.31 -7.01 32.13
CA ALA A 60 39.24 -8.03 32.64
C ALA A 60 40.36 -8.42 31.63
N THR A 61 40.20 -8.08 30.36
CA THR A 61 41.13 -8.46 29.27
C THR A 61 41.56 -7.25 28.45
N GLU A 62 42.81 -7.23 28.01
CA GLU A 62 43.45 -6.08 27.32
C GLU A 62 42.82 -5.75 25.95
N ASN A 63 42.13 -6.70 25.30
CA ASN A 63 41.53 -6.50 23.97
C ASN A 63 40.10 -5.94 23.99
N ILE A 64 39.64 -5.39 25.13
CA ILE A 64 38.34 -4.75 25.24
C ILE A 64 38.47 -3.24 24.97
N ARG A 65 37.56 -2.72 24.17
CA ARG A 65 37.37 -1.31 23.86
C ARG A 65 36.05 -0.82 24.45
N LEU A 66 36.04 0.38 24.99
CA LEU A 66 34.84 1.08 25.45
C LEU A 66 34.43 2.09 24.37
N ALA A 67 33.21 2.01 23.86
CA ALA A 67 32.69 2.94 22.86
C ALA A 67 31.55 3.78 23.45
N TYR A 68 31.74 5.10 23.46
CA TYR A 68 30.77 6.08 23.92
C TYR A 68 30.16 6.80 22.71
N TYR A 69 28.85 7.07 22.76
CA TYR A 69 28.16 7.91 21.79
C TYR A 69 27.58 9.11 22.52
N TRP A 70 27.98 10.30 22.08
CA TRP A 70 27.51 11.58 22.64
C TRP A 70 27.07 12.48 21.50
N ARG A 71 25.90 13.10 21.63
CA ARG A 71 25.46 14.16 20.74
C ARG A 71 26.19 15.44 21.14
N ILE A 72 27.06 15.93 20.27
CA ILE A 72 27.90 17.12 20.50
C ILE A 72 27.43 18.18 19.50
N PRO A 73 27.10 19.40 19.96
CA PRO A 73 26.64 20.47 19.08
C PRO A 73 27.76 20.93 18.14
N LYS A 74 27.37 21.51 17.00
CA LYS A 74 28.30 22.17 16.08
C LYS A 74 29.13 23.25 16.80
N GLY A 75 30.41 23.33 16.47
CA GLY A 75 31.34 24.35 16.95
C GLY A 75 32.43 23.79 17.86
N LYS A 76 33.21 24.69 18.48
CA LYS A 76 34.37 24.29 19.28
C LYS A 76 33.97 23.70 20.62
N VAL A 77 34.55 22.55 20.93
CA VAL A 77 34.37 21.83 22.18
C VAL A 77 35.70 21.27 22.69
N ARG A 78 35.93 21.41 23.99
CA ARG A 78 37.01 20.77 24.74
C ARG A 78 36.41 19.71 25.66
N ALA A 79 37.00 18.51 25.67
CA ALA A 79 36.58 17.43 26.54
C ALA A 79 37.72 17.06 27.50
N ASP A 80 37.40 16.83 28.77
CA ASP A 80 38.32 16.36 29.80
C ASP A 80 37.80 15.04 30.40
N ILE A 81 38.68 14.23 30.98
CA ILE A 81 38.33 12.97 31.65
C ILE A 81 38.82 12.96 33.11
N VAL A 82 37.98 12.44 34.01
CA VAL A 82 38.33 12.19 35.41
C VAL A 82 38.36 10.70 35.68
N TRP A 83 39.53 10.17 36.04
CA TRP A 83 39.77 8.75 36.21
C TRP A 83 40.79 8.49 37.33
N THR A 84 40.76 7.29 37.91
CA THR A 84 41.66 6.89 39.01
C THR A 84 42.50 5.70 38.60
N ASN A 85 43.80 5.80 38.81
CA ASN A 85 44.73 4.69 38.66
C ASN A 85 44.71 3.75 39.86
N ALA A 86 45.02 2.48 39.63
CA ALA A 86 45.36 1.56 40.70
C ALA A 86 46.63 2.06 41.42
N PHE A 87 46.70 1.85 42.73
CA PHE A 87 47.80 2.37 43.56
C PHE A 87 49.18 1.94 43.03
N ALA A 88 50.09 2.91 42.89
CA ALA A 88 51.46 2.72 42.40
C ALA A 88 51.58 2.10 40.97
N ARG A 89 50.61 2.36 40.08
CA ARG A 89 50.66 1.94 38.67
C ARG A 89 50.57 3.14 37.72
N PHE A 90 51.26 3.05 36.58
CA PHE A 90 51.10 3.97 35.45
C PHE A 90 50.24 3.31 34.39
N ALA A 91 49.12 3.94 34.04
CA ALA A 91 48.19 3.46 33.02
C ALA A 91 48.16 4.45 31.85
N SER A 92 47.78 3.94 30.69
CA SER A 92 47.50 4.75 29.53
C SER A 92 46.13 4.42 28.96
N LEU A 93 45.49 5.44 28.39
CA LEU A 93 44.27 5.34 27.62
C LEU A 93 44.56 5.80 26.19
N ASN A 94 44.17 4.99 25.22
CA ASN A 94 44.17 5.36 23.80
C ASN A 94 42.76 5.79 23.42
N ILE A 95 42.65 6.95 22.78
CA ILE A 95 41.39 7.59 22.41
C ILE A 95 41.32 7.72 20.89
N VAL A 96 40.18 7.33 20.32
CA VAL A 96 39.83 7.60 18.93
C VAL A 96 38.46 8.27 18.90
N LEU A 97 38.38 9.46 18.32
CA LEU A 97 37.13 10.19 18.08
C LEU A 97 36.78 10.09 16.59
N THR A 98 35.63 9.53 16.29
CA THR A 98 35.11 9.36 14.92
C THR A 98 33.76 10.05 14.78
N TYR A 99 33.49 10.63 13.61
CA TYR A 99 32.17 11.07 13.20
C TYR A 99 31.47 9.96 12.41
N PRO A 100 30.49 9.23 12.99
CA PRO A 100 29.85 8.07 12.34
C PRO A 100 29.21 8.39 11.00
N GLU A 101 28.64 9.59 10.84
CA GLU A 101 27.96 10.04 9.62
C GLU A 101 28.88 9.98 8.38
N THR A 102 30.15 10.38 8.51
CA THR A 102 31.11 10.41 7.40
C THR A 102 32.17 9.31 7.49
N GLY A 103 32.33 8.70 8.66
CA GLY A 103 33.44 7.80 8.99
C GLY A 103 34.76 8.50 9.31
N ASP A 104 34.79 9.84 9.35
CA ASP A 104 36.02 10.61 9.56
C ASP A 104 36.56 10.46 10.99
N THR A 105 37.86 10.20 11.10
CA THR A 105 38.56 10.27 12.38
C THR A 105 38.96 11.71 12.68
N LEU A 106 38.30 12.33 13.65
CA LEU A 106 38.53 13.75 14.02
C LEU A 106 39.73 13.91 14.95
N ALA A 107 40.00 12.92 15.80
CA ALA A 107 41.16 12.90 16.69
C ALA A 107 41.60 11.49 17.04
N VAL A 108 42.92 11.33 17.19
CA VAL A 108 43.56 10.17 17.83
C VAL A 108 44.50 10.72 18.89
N ASN A 109 44.38 10.25 20.11
CA ASN A 109 45.21 10.69 21.22
C ASN A 109 45.58 9.53 22.14
N SER A 110 46.64 9.69 22.92
CA SER A 110 46.99 8.77 24.00
C SER A 110 47.32 9.59 25.23
N VAL A 111 46.69 9.27 26.35
CA VAL A 111 46.91 9.95 27.62
C VAL A 111 47.47 8.98 28.64
N SER A 112 48.51 9.42 29.34
CA SER A 112 49.13 8.70 30.46
C SER A 112 49.01 9.52 31.73
N ASN A 113 49.07 8.87 32.88
CA ASN A 113 49.29 9.57 34.14
C ASN A 113 50.80 9.69 34.41
N ASP A 114 51.23 10.87 34.83
CA ASP A 114 52.64 11.12 35.19
C ASP A 114 52.85 11.19 36.71
N VAL A 115 51.78 10.99 37.50
CA VAL A 115 51.77 11.13 38.96
C VAL A 115 51.10 9.92 39.62
N ILE A 116 51.70 9.43 40.72
CA ILE A 116 51.18 8.36 41.57
C ILE A 116 50.12 8.94 42.54
N GLN A 117 49.01 9.45 42.02
CA GLN A 117 47.89 9.98 42.82
C GLN A 117 46.58 9.22 42.59
N SER A 118 45.63 9.38 43.53
CA SER A 118 44.38 8.63 43.63
C SER A 118 43.22 9.16 42.76
N VAL A 119 43.33 10.33 42.14
CA VAL A 119 42.39 10.83 41.11
C VAL A 119 43.19 11.71 40.16
N THR A 120 43.08 11.46 38.85
CA THR A 120 43.72 12.24 37.80
C THR A 120 42.62 12.88 36.95
N ARG A 121 42.65 14.21 36.83
CA ARG A 121 41.93 14.92 35.77
C ARG A 121 42.91 15.10 34.62
N THR A 122 42.56 14.54 33.47
CA THR A 122 43.31 14.76 32.23
C THR A 122 42.51 15.74 31.39
N ASP A 123 43.11 16.91 31.23
CA ASP A 123 42.63 17.98 30.38
C ASP A 123 42.93 17.66 28.91
N ASP A 124 42.06 18.12 27.99
CA ASP A 124 42.21 17.90 26.54
C ASP A 124 42.28 16.41 26.14
N LEU A 125 41.22 15.67 26.45
CA LEU A 125 41.06 14.24 26.12
C LEU A 125 41.41 13.91 24.66
N PHE A 126 41.02 14.79 23.73
CA PHE A 126 41.28 14.63 22.30
C PHE A 126 42.64 15.20 21.83
N GLY A 127 43.48 15.68 22.76
CA GLY A 127 44.79 16.29 22.51
C GLY A 127 44.74 17.74 22.00
N LYS A 128 43.53 18.23 21.70
CA LYS A 128 43.24 19.58 21.22
C LYS A 128 41.75 19.90 21.39
N VAL A 129 41.41 21.18 21.29
CA VAL A 129 40.02 21.62 21.06
C VAL A 129 39.58 21.12 19.66
N ILE A 130 38.40 20.52 19.58
CA ILE A 130 37.83 20.02 18.33
C ILE A 130 36.74 21.00 17.89
N ASP A 131 36.74 21.36 16.60
CA ASP A 131 35.65 22.08 15.96
C ASP A 131 34.71 21.05 15.31
N PHE A 132 33.58 20.78 15.97
CA PHE A 132 32.64 19.76 15.54
C PHE A 132 31.82 20.27 14.35
N PRO A 133 31.76 19.54 13.22
CA PRO A 133 31.20 20.05 11.96
C PRO A 133 29.67 20.22 12.00
N ALA A 134 28.97 19.43 12.81
CA ALA A 134 27.52 19.39 12.92
C ALA A 134 27.08 19.07 14.37
N ASP A 135 25.82 19.38 14.70
CA ASP A 135 25.19 18.91 15.94
C ASP A 135 24.75 17.46 15.75
N ASP A 136 25.57 16.53 16.23
CA ASP A 136 25.46 15.11 15.90
C ASP A 136 26.04 14.17 16.95
N PHE A 137 25.72 12.88 16.84
CA PHE A 137 26.38 11.82 17.60
C PHE A 137 27.80 11.59 17.11
N TYR A 138 28.74 11.58 18.03
CA TYR A 138 30.14 11.23 17.78
C TYR A 138 30.53 10.02 18.61
N ARG A 139 31.37 9.17 18.03
CA ARG A 139 31.85 7.93 18.64
C ARG A 139 33.22 8.16 19.26
N VAL A 140 33.32 7.97 20.58
CA VAL A 140 34.58 8.05 21.34
C VAL A 140 34.95 6.66 21.80
N GLU A 141 36.04 6.15 21.25
CA GLU A 141 36.59 4.85 21.61
C GLU A 141 37.74 5.00 22.59
N ILE A 142 37.69 4.26 23.69
CA ILE A 142 38.75 4.21 24.70
C ILE A 142 39.24 2.78 24.84
N SER A 143 40.55 2.58 24.68
CA SER A 143 41.21 1.29 24.96
C SER A 143 42.39 1.49 25.90
N SER A 144 42.73 0.47 26.68
CA SER A 144 43.93 0.47 27.50
C SER A 144 44.69 -0.83 27.31
N PRO A 145 46.02 -0.78 27.14
CA PRO A 145 46.82 -2.00 27.13
C PRO A 145 46.81 -2.70 28.50
N LYS A 146 46.43 -2.01 29.60
CA LYS A 146 46.39 -2.59 30.95
C LYS A 146 45.21 -2.05 31.76
N TRP A 147 44.00 -2.50 31.41
CA TRP A 147 42.78 -2.15 32.16
C TRP A 147 42.87 -2.42 33.66
N SER A 148 43.64 -3.44 34.08
CA SER A 148 43.88 -3.77 35.50
C SER A 148 44.62 -2.68 36.28
N TYR A 149 45.26 -1.72 35.59
CA TYR A 149 45.96 -0.59 36.22
C TYR A 149 45.06 0.63 36.42
N ILE A 150 43.80 0.53 35.99
CA ILE A 150 42.78 1.56 36.14
C ILE A 150 41.79 1.08 37.20
N LYS A 151 41.47 1.95 38.17
CA LYS A 151 40.51 1.65 39.24
C LYS A 151 39.10 2.06 38.83
N ASN A 152 38.97 3.25 38.23
CA ASN A 152 37.69 3.74 37.72
C ASN A 152 37.85 4.78 36.61
N ILE A 153 36.79 4.94 35.82
CA ILE A 153 36.54 6.12 34.98
C ILE A 153 35.28 6.78 35.56
N GLN A 154 35.41 7.97 36.14
CA GLN A 154 34.32 8.61 36.88
C GLN A 154 33.35 9.31 35.91
N TYR A 155 33.84 10.31 35.20
CA TYR A 155 33.06 11.10 34.25
C TYR A 155 33.98 11.83 33.27
N PHE A 156 33.35 12.31 32.20
CA PHE A 156 33.88 13.23 31.21
C PHE A 156 33.24 14.59 31.41
N SER A 157 33.96 15.67 31.16
CA SER A 157 33.41 17.03 31.19
C SER A 157 33.67 17.78 29.90
N PHE A 158 32.66 18.50 29.39
CA PHE A 158 32.72 19.23 28.14
C PHE A 158 32.58 20.74 28.38
N GLN A 159 33.48 21.50 27.77
CA GLN A 159 33.39 22.95 27.60
C GLN A 159 33.07 23.22 26.13
N ARG A 160 32.07 24.05 25.84
CA ARG A 160 31.55 24.30 24.49
C ARG A 160 31.31 25.78 24.25
N GLU A 161 31.45 26.22 23.00
CA GLU A 161 31.04 27.57 22.58
C GLU A 161 29.52 27.63 22.31
N SER A 162 28.93 26.55 21.78
CA SER A 162 27.48 26.46 21.50
C SER A 162 26.64 26.60 22.77
N THR A 163 25.45 27.20 22.66
CA THR A 163 24.44 27.26 23.72
C THR A 163 23.72 25.93 23.95
N ASP A 164 23.74 25.01 22.98
CA ASP A 164 23.14 23.68 23.08
C ASP A 164 24.06 22.72 23.85
N PRO A 165 23.54 21.86 24.73
CA PRO A 165 24.35 20.95 25.54
C PRO A 165 24.88 19.75 24.76
N VAL A 166 26.00 19.20 25.23
CA VAL A 166 26.38 17.82 24.92
C VAL A 166 25.36 16.89 25.61
N MET A 167 24.86 15.88 24.89
CA MET A 167 23.84 14.97 25.38
C MET A 167 24.23 13.50 25.21
N ILE A 168 23.70 12.63 26.07
CA ILE A 168 23.71 11.17 25.87
C ILE A 168 22.44 10.72 25.13
N PRO A 169 22.48 9.60 24.39
CA PRO A 169 21.26 9.02 23.83
C PRO A 169 20.30 8.64 24.96
N ARG A 170 19.01 8.96 24.82
CA ARG A 170 17.98 8.58 25.82
C ARG A 170 17.70 7.09 25.79
N ASN A 171 17.71 6.47 24.60
CA ASN A 171 17.58 5.03 24.43
C ASN A 171 18.87 4.45 23.84
N PHE A 172 19.57 3.66 24.63
CA PHE A 172 20.80 2.97 24.21
C PHE A 172 20.49 1.83 23.23
N GLY A 173 19.29 1.24 23.26
CA GLY A 173 18.89 0.18 22.33
C GLY A 173 18.66 0.66 20.88
N GLY A 174 18.53 1.96 20.66
CA GLY A 174 18.03 2.52 19.39
C GLY A 174 16.52 2.73 19.42
N THR A 175 15.97 3.41 18.40
CA THR A 175 14.53 3.71 18.31
C THR A 175 13.87 2.78 17.29
N SER A 176 12.76 2.15 17.68
CA SER A 176 11.96 1.33 16.77
C SER A 176 11.47 2.17 15.57
N ALA A 177 11.45 1.56 14.39
CA ALA A 177 10.95 2.20 13.17
C ALA A 177 9.72 1.47 12.66
N HIS A 178 8.68 2.23 12.32
CA HIS A 178 7.36 1.68 11.99
C HIS A 178 6.89 2.11 10.60
N MET A 179 6.24 1.19 9.89
CA MET A 179 5.36 1.48 8.75
C MET A 179 3.96 1.02 9.10
N PHE A 180 3.04 1.98 9.20
CA PHE A 180 1.63 1.71 9.46
C PHE A 180 0.85 1.66 8.15
N GLY A 181 -0.41 1.21 8.21
CA GLY A 181 -1.36 1.54 7.15
C GLY A 181 -1.03 0.96 5.77
N PHE A 182 -0.58 -0.30 5.67
CA PHE A 182 -0.48 -1.03 4.40
C PHE A 182 -1.80 -1.02 3.63
N ARG A 183 -1.90 -0.15 2.62
CA ARG A 183 -3.05 0.16 1.76
C ARG A 183 -2.73 -0.10 0.30
N SER A 184 -3.78 -0.16 -0.52
CA SER A 184 -3.65 -0.21 -1.97
C SER A 184 -3.83 1.16 -2.61
N THR A 185 -3.10 1.41 -3.70
CA THR A 185 -3.40 2.47 -4.66
C THR A 185 -4.18 1.96 -5.88
N ASP A 186 -4.45 0.66 -5.94
CA ASP A 186 -5.33 0.06 -6.95
C ASP A 186 -6.77 0.60 -6.73
N PRO A 187 -7.37 1.26 -7.73
CA PRO A 187 -8.72 1.82 -7.59
C PRO A 187 -9.80 0.75 -7.38
N ASP A 188 -9.54 -0.51 -7.74
CA ASP A 188 -10.48 -1.61 -7.58
C ASP A 188 -10.35 -2.30 -6.19
N ALA A 189 -9.33 -1.95 -5.38
CA ALA A 189 -9.13 -2.58 -4.08
C ALA A 189 -10.13 -2.08 -3.02
N PRO A 190 -10.78 -2.97 -2.24
CA PRO A 190 -11.74 -2.55 -1.23
C PRO A 190 -11.07 -1.83 -0.04
N SER A 191 -11.81 -0.93 0.60
CA SER A 191 -11.38 -0.20 1.79
C SER A 191 -11.91 -0.83 3.10
N GLY A 192 -11.26 -0.53 4.23
CA GLY A 192 -11.71 -0.99 5.55
C GLY A 192 -11.52 -2.51 5.76
N GLY A 193 -12.17 -3.06 6.80
CA GLY A 193 -12.08 -4.47 7.19
C GLY A 193 -12.76 -5.41 6.19
N ALA A 194 -12.14 -5.60 5.03
CA ALA A 194 -12.69 -6.34 3.90
C ALA A 194 -11.82 -7.54 3.49
N TYR A 195 -10.68 -7.76 4.16
CA TYR A 195 -9.69 -8.75 3.75
C TYR A 195 -9.69 -9.96 4.69
N ASP A 196 -9.90 -11.17 4.16
CA ASP A 196 -9.86 -12.41 4.94
C ASP A 196 -8.46 -13.03 5.01
N TRP A 197 -7.57 -12.64 4.09
CA TRP A 197 -6.15 -13.02 4.13
C TRP A 197 -5.23 -11.81 3.94
N GLY A 198 -4.07 -11.86 4.60
CA GLY A 198 -2.94 -10.97 4.37
C GLY A 198 -1.67 -11.77 4.13
N TYR A 199 -0.83 -11.27 3.24
CA TYR A 199 0.44 -11.89 2.84
C TYR A 199 1.52 -10.82 2.71
N VAL A 200 2.74 -11.14 3.13
CA VAL A 200 3.93 -10.29 2.92
C VAL A 200 5.20 -11.14 2.92
N GLU A 201 6.20 -10.71 2.16
CA GLU A 201 7.55 -11.27 2.22
C GLU A 201 8.48 -10.34 2.99
N CYS A 202 9.32 -10.89 3.85
CA CYS A 202 10.28 -10.15 4.67
C CYS A 202 11.70 -10.72 4.52
N MET A 203 12.71 -9.88 4.38
CA MET A 203 14.12 -10.28 4.32
C MET A 203 14.98 -9.39 5.22
N ALA A 204 15.78 -10.03 6.08
CA ALA A 204 16.79 -9.36 6.90
C ALA A 204 18.20 -9.71 6.37
N PRO A 205 18.99 -8.74 5.88
CA PRO A 205 20.34 -8.98 5.40
C PRO A 205 21.32 -9.30 6.52
N SER A 206 22.22 -10.25 6.29
CA SER A 206 23.19 -10.74 7.29
C SER A 206 24.13 -9.66 7.83
N GLU A 207 24.50 -8.70 6.99
CA GLU A 207 25.40 -7.58 7.36
C GLU A 207 24.80 -6.61 8.38
N TYR A 208 23.47 -6.55 8.48
CA TYR A 208 22.74 -5.69 9.42
C TYR A 208 22.13 -6.46 10.61
N LEU A 209 22.38 -7.76 10.71
CA LEU A 209 21.86 -8.56 11.81
C LEU A 209 22.60 -8.30 13.12
N CYS A 210 21.80 -8.08 14.16
CA CYS A 210 22.26 -7.90 15.52
C CYS A 210 21.43 -8.74 16.49
N PRO A 211 22.01 -9.19 17.62
CA PRO A 211 21.25 -9.84 18.67
C PRO A 211 20.27 -8.86 19.30
N GLY A 212 19.08 -9.32 19.66
CA GLY A 212 18.07 -8.49 20.32
C GLY A 212 17.17 -7.69 19.39
N THR A 213 16.95 -8.16 18.15
CA THR A 213 16.21 -7.41 17.13
C THR A 213 14.95 -8.15 16.72
N TYR A 214 13.82 -7.45 16.70
CA TYR A 214 12.56 -7.97 16.21
C TYR A 214 12.21 -7.35 14.86
N PHE A 215 12.06 -8.19 13.84
CA PHE A 215 11.59 -7.85 12.50
C PHE A 215 10.12 -8.25 12.40
N MET A 216 9.22 -7.35 12.80
CA MET A 216 7.78 -7.60 12.82
C MET A 216 7.21 -7.39 11.41
N THR A 217 6.59 -8.44 10.88
CA THR A 217 6.17 -8.53 9.47
C THR A 217 4.70 -8.25 9.27
N MET A 218 3.84 -8.64 10.22
CA MET A 218 2.40 -8.40 10.13
C MET A 218 1.80 -8.15 11.50
N GLY A 219 1.37 -6.91 11.75
CA GLY A 219 0.57 -6.53 12.91
C GLY A 219 -0.89 -6.30 12.54
N PRO A 220 -1.77 -7.32 12.60
CA PRO A 220 -3.21 -7.13 12.42
C PRO A 220 -3.82 -6.53 13.70
N LEU A 221 -4.68 -5.51 13.58
CA LEU A 221 -5.58 -4.91 14.61
C LEU A 221 -5.12 -4.93 16.09
N ASN A 222 -5.01 -6.09 16.73
CA ASN A 222 -4.62 -6.32 18.13
C ASN A 222 -3.57 -7.44 18.33
N GLY A 223 -2.67 -7.67 17.37
CA GLY A 223 -1.63 -8.68 17.46
C GLY A 223 -0.43 -8.39 16.56
N TYR A 224 0.55 -9.28 16.58
CA TYR A 224 1.78 -9.17 15.79
C TYR A 224 2.37 -10.54 15.45
N MET A 225 2.97 -10.61 14.26
CA MET A 225 3.71 -11.76 13.77
C MET A 225 5.03 -11.30 13.16
N GLY A 226 6.10 -12.06 13.36
CA GLY A 226 7.38 -11.76 12.75
C GLY A 226 8.50 -12.70 13.16
N MET A 227 9.73 -12.26 12.93
CA MET A 227 10.93 -13.03 13.21
C MET A 227 11.96 -12.25 14.01
N GLN A 228 12.68 -12.93 14.89
CA GLN A 228 13.62 -12.32 15.84
C GLN A 228 15.01 -12.92 15.72
N THR A 229 16.02 -12.12 16.04
CA THR A 229 17.37 -12.55 16.44
C THR A 229 17.54 -12.30 17.93
N SER A 230 17.86 -13.34 18.71
CA SER A 230 18.02 -13.23 20.17
C SER A 230 19.50 -13.14 20.57
N SER A 231 20.17 -14.25 20.81
CA SER A 231 21.58 -14.31 21.24
C SER A 231 22.52 -14.82 20.15
N VAL A 232 23.83 -14.56 20.29
CA VAL A 232 24.86 -15.07 19.35
C VAL A 232 24.90 -16.61 19.38
N TYR A 233 24.91 -17.24 18.21
CA TYR A 233 25.04 -18.67 18.01
C TYR A 233 26.31 -18.97 17.18
N GLY A 234 27.29 -19.60 17.81
CA GLY A 234 28.59 -19.84 17.18
C GLY A 234 29.34 -18.54 16.86
N ASP A 235 30.22 -18.59 15.86
CA ASP A 235 31.09 -17.44 15.53
C ASP A 235 30.43 -16.39 14.64
N ASN A 236 29.38 -16.72 13.85
CA ASN A 236 28.83 -15.85 12.81
C ASN A 236 27.29 -15.97 12.60
N ASP A 237 26.52 -16.45 13.58
CA ASP A 237 25.04 -16.56 13.45
C ASP A 237 24.34 -16.19 14.77
N PHE A 238 23.01 -16.23 14.77
CA PHE A 238 22.16 -15.91 15.91
C PHE A 238 21.14 -17.02 16.17
N ASN A 239 20.75 -17.17 17.44
CA ASN A 239 19.52 -17.84 17.77
C ASN A 239 18.35 -17.03 17.17
N LYS A 240 17.47 -17.75 16.49
CA LYS A 240 16.38 -17.18 15.72
C LYS A 240 15.06 -17.66 16.30
N SER A 241 14.05 -16.79 16.23
CA SER A 241 12.68 -17.12 16.62
C SER A 241 11.67 -16.64 15.59
N VAL A 242 10.50 -17.29 15.54
CA VAL A 242 9.31 -16.81 14.82
C VAL A 242 8.17 -16.73 15.83
N LEU A 243 7.57 -15.56 15.97
CA LEU A 243 6.62 -15.20 17.01
C LEU A 243 5.27 -14.82 16.39
N PHE A 244 4.19 -15.24 17.03
CA PHE A 244 2.84 -14.74 16.79
C PHE A 244 2.10 -14.54 18.12
N SER A 245 1.51 -13.36 18.29
CA SER A 245 0.84 -12.95 19.53
C SER A 245 -0.41 -12.13 19.26
N VAL A 246 -1.41 -12.26 20.13
CA VAL A 246 -2.68 -11.51 20.07
C VAL A 246 -3.07 -11.07 21.47
N TRP A 247 -3.32 -9.77 21.64
CA TRP A 247 -3.71 -9.15 22.92
C TRP A 247 -5.09 -9.59 23.38
N ASP A 248 -5.30 -9.58 24.69
CA ASP A 248 -6.60 -9.78 25.33
C ASP A 248 -7.52 -8.57 25.11
N ASN A 249 -8.84 -8.76 25.25
CA ASN A 249 -9.81 -7.68 25.37
C ASN A 249 -9.88 -7.19 26.82
N GLY A 250 -8.76 -6.65 27.30
CA GLY A 250 -8.51 -6.31 28.69
C GLY A 250 -7.02 -6.41 28.99
N ASN A 251 -6.65 -6.42 30.27
CA ASN A 251 -5.26 -6.56 30.68
C ASN A 251 -5.17 -7.38 31.99
N THR A 252 -4.61 -8.59 31.93
CA THR A 252 -4.42 -9.42 33.13
C THR A 252 -3.31 -8.92 34.05
N ASP A 253 -2.43 -8.04 33.57
CA ASP A 253 -1.45 -7.38 34.44
C ASP A 253 -2.14 -6.39 35.39
N GLU A 254 -3.24 -5.78 34.95
CA GLU A 254 -4.06 -4.84 35.74
C GLU A 254 -5.20 -5.54 36.49
N ASP A 255 -5.86 -6.51 35.85
CA ASP A 255 -6.91 -7.34 36.43
C ASP A 255 -6.56 -8.83 36.32
N PRO A 256 -5.90 -9.40 37.36
CA PRO A 256 -5.58 -10.83 37.38
C PRO A 256 -6.81 -11.76 37.30
N ASN A 257 -8.02 -11.24 37.54
CA ASN A 257 -9.27 -12.00 37.48
C ASN A 257 -10.09 -11.71 36.20
N LEU A 258 -9.44 -11.15 35.16
CA LEU A 258 -10.08 -10.87 33.89
C LEU A 258 -10.86 -12.10 33.41
N SER A 259 -12.14 -11.92 33.08
CA SER A 259 -13.00 -13.03 32.69
C SER A 259 -12.45 -13.78 31.48
N LEU A 260 -12.50 -15.11 31.48
CA LEU A 260 -11.91 -15.95 30.43
C LEU A 260 -12.40 -15.63 29.00
N TYR A 261 -13.63 -15.14 28.82
CA TYR A 261 -14.13 -14.76 27.50
C TYR A 261 -13.50 -13.46 26.97
N LEU A 262 -12.91 -12.64 27.84
CA LEU A 262 -12.15 -11.43 27.50
C LEU A 262 -10.67 -11.74 27.20
N GLN A 263 -10.18 -12.92 27.61
CA GLN A 263 -8.82 -13.36 27.32
C GLN A 263 -8.75 -13.97 25.91
N SER A 264 -7.77 -13.55 25.13
CA SER A 264 -7.41 -14.21 23.87
C SER A 264 -6.80 -15.58 24.17
N ARG A 265 -7.02 -16.56 23.30
CA ARG A 265 -6.65 -17.97 23.58
C ARG A 265 -6.06 -18.67 22.37
N VAL A 266 -4.93 -19.37 22.57
CA VAL A 266 -4.41 -20.31 21.57
C VAL A 266 -5.32 -21.52 21.49
N MET A 267 -6.11 -21.62 20.42
CA MET A 267 -7.04 -22.73 20.20
C MET A 267 -6.29 -24.01 19.82
N ASP A 268 -5.30 -23.87 18.94
CA ASP A 268 -4.44 -24.95 18.47
C ASP A 268 -3.14 -24.35 17.93
N GLY A 269 -2.03 -25.06 18.10
CA GLY A 269 -0.71 -24.57 17.71
C GLY A 269 0.24 -25.70 17.34
N ASN A 270 1.33 -25.34 16.69
CA ASN A 270 2.35 -26.28 16.25
C ASN A 270 3.05 -26.94 17.44
N SER A 271 3.24 -28.26 17.37
CA SER A 271 3.88 -29.03 18.44
C SER A 271 5.35 -28.66 18.70
N ASP A 272 6.04 -28.06 17.73
CA ASP A 272 7.44 -27.64 17.87
C ASP A 272 7.59 -26.24 18.48
N ALA A 273 6.48 -25.52 18.66
CA ALA A 273 6.46 -24.19 19.23
C ALA A 273 6.05 -24.21 20.71
N VAL A 274 6.40 -23.14 21.41
CA VAL A 274 6.04 -22.89 22.81
C VAL A 274 4.83 -21.96 22.84
N HIS A 275 3.81 -22.32 23.63
CA HIS A 275 2.61 -21.52 23.82
C HIS A 275 2.70 -20.82 25.18
N THR A 276 2.36 -19.53 25.25
CA THR A 276 2.40 -18.78 26.50
C THR A 276 1.24 -17.79 26.57
N HIS A 277 0.78 -17.50 27.79
CA HIS A 277 0.09 -16.23 28.07
C HIS A 277 1.16 -15.20 28.47
N ALA A 278 1.45 -14.24 27.59
CA ALA A 278 2.47 -13.21 27.85
C ALA A 278 1.88 -12.05 28.65
N GLY A 279 2.72 -11.33 29.40
CA GLY A 279 2.38 -10.19 30.26
C GLY A 279 3.57 -9.23 30.39
N GLY A 280 3.37 -8.04 30.98
CA GLY A 280 4.37 -7.01 31.22
C GLY A 280 4.22 -5.74 30.35
N GLU A 281 3.46 -5.83 29.26
CA GLU A 281 3.11 -4.74 28.34
C GLU A 281 1.62 -4.77 27.99
N GLY A 282 0.81 -5.35 28.88
CA GLY A 282 -0.49 -5.93 28.54
C GLY A 282 -0.41 -7.45 28.43
N SER A 283 -1.56 -8.11 28.31
CA SER A 283 -1.66 -9.58 28.34
C SER A 283 -2.08 -10.19 27.00
N SER A 284 -1.49 -11.34 26.64
CA SER A 284 -1.70 -11.96 25.31
C SER A 284 -1.66 -13.48 25.30
N ALA A 285 -2.37 -14.06 24.34
CA ALA A 285 -2.05 -15.39 23.84
C ALA A 285 -0.91 -15.31 22.83
N SER A 286 0.14 -16.11 23.03
CA SER A 286 1.35 -16.11 22.20
C SER A 286 1.83 -17.51 21.85
N ILE A 287 2.43 -17.65 20.67
CA ILE A 287 3.14 -18.83 20.22
C ILE A 287 4.50 -18.47 19.60
N MET A 288 5.54 -19.24 19.93
CA MET A 288 6.89 -18.98 19.44
C MET A 288 7.65 -20.25 19.06
N PHE A 289 8.20 -20.29 17.85
CA PHE A 289 9.32 -21.19 17.54
C PHE A 289 10.58 -20.54 18.10
N LYS A 290 11.07 -21.04 19.23
CA LYS A 290 12.00 -20.30 20.09
C LYS A 290 13.45 -20.74 19.92
N ASP A 291 14.36 -19.77 19.82
CA ASP A 291 15.81 -19.85 20.03
C ASP A 291 16.51 -21.04 19.36
N LYS A 292 16.29 -21.22 18.05
CA LYS A 292 17.08 -22.16 17.22
C LYS A 292 17.59 -21.46 15.97
N PRO A 293 18.81 -21.75 15.49
CA PRO A 293 19.41 -21.06 14.34
C PRO A 293 18.73 -21.36 12.99
N HIS A 294 17.85 -22.38 12.93
CA HIS A 294 17.31 -22.91 11.68
C HIS A 294 15.85 -22.54 11.40
N TRP A 295 15.19 -21.76 12.27
CA TRP A 295 13.77 -21.40 12.05
C TRP A 295 13.58 -20.49 10.83
N TRP A 296 14.51 -19.59 10.57
CA TRP A 296 14.55 -18.76 9.36
C TRP A 296 16.00 -18.47 8.94
N ARG A 297 16.18 -17.91 7.74
CA ARG A 297 17.51 -17.64 7.15
C ARG A 297 17.63 -16.17 6.77
N GLN A 298 18.75 -15.57 7.13
CA GLN A 298 19.17 -14.26 6.65
C GLN A 298 19.42 -14.29 5.13
N ASP A 299 19.35 -13.15 4.47
CA ASP A 299 19.55 -13.02 3.01
C ASP A 299 18.52 -13.79 2.14
N HIS A 300 17.44 -14.28 2.75
CA HIS A 300 16.34 -14.99 2.08
C HIS A 300 15.01 -14.31 2.36
N TRP A 301 14.12 -14.31 1.36
CA TRP A 301 12.76 -13.82 1.52
C TRP A 301 11.92 -14.86 2.25
N ILE A 302 11.40 -14.46 3.40
CA ILE A 302 10.55 -15.30 4.24
C ILE A 302 9.11 -14.86 4.04
N GLN A 303 8.24 -15.81 3.73
CA GLN A 303 6.84 -15.54 3.41
C GLN A 303 5.99 -15.68 4.68
N PHE A 304 5.14 -14.71 4.95
CA PHE A 304 4.20 -14.68 6.08
C PHE A 304 2.78 -14.61 5.56
N LEU A 305 1.89 -15.40 6.17
CA LEU A 305 0.50 -15.52 5.77
C LEU A 305 -0.39 -15.51 7.01
N LEU A 306 -1.41 -14.67 6.99
CA LEU A 306 -2.44 -14.54 8.02
C LEU A 306 -3.82 -14.76 7.40
N ASN A 307 -4.64 -15.56 8.07
CA ASN A 307 -6.07 -15.63 7.85
C ASN A 307 -6.82 -15.01 9.03
N THR A 308 -7.94 -14.34 8.73
CA THR A 308 -8.90 -13.88 9.71
C THR A 308 -10.29 -14.46 9.44
N ARG A 309 -10.91 -15.08 10.45
CA ARG A 309 -12.24 -15.70 10.37
C ARG A 309 -13.11 -15.25 11.54
N PRO A 310 -14.22 -14.52 11.32
CA PRO A 310 -15.15 -14.15 12.38
C PRO A 310 -15.75 -15.38 13.07
N GLU A 311 -16.02 -15.28 14.37
CA GLU A 311 -16.65 -16.34 15.16
C GLU A 311 -17.61 -15.71 16.17
N THR A 312 -18.80 -16.30 16.33
CA THR A 312 -19.71 -15.92 17.42
C THR A 312 -19.82 -17.09 18.39
N VAL A 313 -19.57 -16.84 19.67
CA VAL A 313 -19.71 -17.83 20.74
C VAL A 313 -20.80 -17.41 21.73
N THR A 314 -21.38 -18.39 22.41
CA THR A 314 -22.31 -18.16 23.50
C THR A 314 -21.55 -18.13 24.82
N VAL A 315 -21.65 -17.01 25.55
CA VAL A 315 -21.00 -16.83 26.86
C VAL A 315 -22.07 -16.83 27.94
N THR A 316 -21.85 -17.60 29.00
CA THR A 316 -22.67 -17.58 30.21
C THR A 316 -21.84 -17.06 31.38
N VAL A 317 -22.30 -15.98 32.00
CA VAL A 317 -21.68 -15.38 33.19
C VAL A 317 -22.65 -15.43 34.36
N LYS A 318 -22.14 -15.54 35.58
CA LYS A 318 -22.95 -15.36 36.79
C LYS A 318 -23.04 -13.88 37.13
N ASP A 319 -24.26 -13.39 37.36
CA ASP A 319 -24.46 -12.04 37.89
C ASP A 319 -24.07 -11.95 39.37
N SER A 320 -24.14 -10.74 39.95
CA SER A 320 -23.82 -10.49 41.37
C SER A 320 -24.75 -11.20 42.36
N LYS A 321 -25.81 -11.87 41.89
CA LYS A 321 -26.76 -12.68 42.66
C LYS A 321 -26.58 -14.19 42.41
N GLY A 322 -25.57 -14.58 41.61
CA GLY A 322 -25.27 -15.97 41.26
C GLY A 322 -26.16 -16.56 40.15
N GLN A 323 -26.99 -15.75 39.49
CA GLN A 323 -27.85 -16.19 38.39
C GLN A 323 -27.08 -16.19 37.06
N ASP A 324 -27.33 -17.19 36.23
CA ASP A 324 -26.69 -17.31 34.92
C ASP A 324 -27.34 -16.32 33.94
N SER A 325 -26.51 -15.53 33.27
CA SER A 325 -26.87 -14.65 32.16
C SER A 325 -26.11 -15.08 30.92
N THR A 326 -26.82 -15.35 29.84
CA THR A 326 -26.25 -15.83 28.57
C THR A 326 -26.35 -14.77 27.48
N PHE A 327 -25.26 -14.52 26.76
CA PHE A 327 -25.22 -13.58 25.63
C PHE A 327 -24.28 -14.08 24.52
N PHE A 328 -24.43 -13.53 23.31
CA PHE A 328 -23.52 -13.79 22.20
C PHE A 328 -22.33 -12.86 22.27
N TYR A 329 -21.14 -13.40 22.05
CA TYR A 329 -19.88 -12.67 22.06
C TYR A 329 -19.13 -12.95 20.76
N ASP A 330 -18.74 -11.87 20.08
CA ASP A 330 -18.09 -11.94 18.78
C ASP A 330 -16.56 -11.89 18.95
N ASN A 331 -15.89 -12.78 18.23
CA ASN A 331 -14.44 -12.93 18.19
C ASN A 331 -13.96 -12.98 16.74
N ILE A 332 -12.65 -12.86 16.55
CA ILE A 332 -12.01 -13.22 15.29
C ILE A 332 -10.93 -14.27 15.53
N LEU A 333 -10.95 -15.33 14.73
CA LEU A 333 -9.90 -16.32 14.71
C LEU A 333 -8.79 -15.83 13.81
N MET A 334 -7.56 -15.80 14.32
CA MET A 334 -6.37 -15.43 13.58
C MET A 334 -5.49 -16.67 13.42
N SER A 335 -5.35 -17.14 12.18
CA SER A 335 -4.51 -18.29 11.86
C SER A 335 -3.30 -17.87 11.05
N THR A 336 -2.12 -18.33 11.44
CA THR A 336 -0.86 -17.88 10.85
C THR A 336 0.02 -19.02 10.34
N TRP A 337 0.70 -18.75 9.23
CA TRP A 337 1.69 -19.61 8.63
C TRP A 337 2.90 -18.80 8.19
N TYR A 338 4.06 -19.46 8.17
CA TYR A 338 5.23 -18.92 7.48
C TYR A 338 5.87 -19.98 6.59
N LYS A 339 6.63 -19.52 5.61
CA LYS A 339 7.39 -20.39 4.70
C LYS A 339 8.74 -19.77 4.42
N VAL A 340 9.77 -20.62 4.46
CA VAL A 340 11.13 -20.29 4.00
C VAL A 340 11.39 -21.09 2.73
N ASP A 341 12.26 -20.64 1.83
CA ASP A 341 12.48 -21.24 0.50
C ASP A 341 12.75 -22.76 0.52
N THR A 342 13.34 -23.28 1.59
CA THR A 342 13.63 -24.72 1.74
C THR A 342 12.45 -25.57 2.19
N MET A 343 11.29 -24.97 2.50
CA MET A 343 10.10 -25.70 2.94
C MET A 343 9.19 -26.03 1.74
N PRO A 344 8.82 -27.30 1.54
CA PRO A 344 7.90 -27.67 0.45
C PRO A 344 6.48 -27.17 0.71
N GLU A 345 6.11 -26.96 1.97
CA GLU A 345 4.75 -26.59 2.39
C GLU A 345 4.77 -25.45 3.42
N TRP A 346 3.64 -24.74 3.53
CA TRP A 346 3.41 -23.74 4.57
C TRP A 346 3.50 -24.36 5.96
N ARG A 347 4.31 -23.76 6.85
CA ARG A 347 4.38 -24.19 8.24
C ARG A 347 3.32 -23.45 9.06
N TYR A 348 2.33 -24.19 9.53
CA TYR A 348 1.33 -23.67 10.48
C TYR A 348 2.00 -23.27 11.80
N MET A 349 1.68 -22.08 12.30
CA MET A 349 2.06 -21.63 13.63
C MET A 349 0.92 -21.93 14.60
N ALA A 350 -0.17 -21.17 14.56
CA ALA A 350 -1.34 -21.35 15.42
C ALA A 350 -2.60 -20.77 14.82
N THR A 351 -3.72 -21.10 15.48
CA THR A 351 -4.99 -20.40 15.42
C THR A 351 -5.25 -19.84 16.81
N ILE A 352 -5.32 -18.53 16.91
CA ILE A 352 -5.60 -17.81 18.16
C ILE A 352 -6.97 -17.16 18.04
N ARG A 353 -7.83 -17.38 19.03
CA ARG A 353 -9.09 -16.66 19.19
C ARG A 353 -8.78 -15.29 19.78
N SER A 354 -8.93 -14.25 18.97
CA SER A 354 -8.83 -12.85 19.37
C SER A 354 -10.16 -12.40 19.96
N SER A 355 -10.16 -12.11 21.27
CA SER A 355 -11.37 -11.81 22.01
C SER A 355 -11.97 -10.45 21.63
N GLY A 356 -13.30 -10.38 21.47
CA GLY A 356 -14.05 -9.12 21.39
C GLY A 356 -13.88 -8.32 20.10
N GLN A 357 -13.36 -8.96 19.05
CA GLN A 357 -13.14 -8.37 17.73
C GLN A 357 -14.09 -9.00 16.71
N SER A 358 -14.60 -8.20 15.77
CA SER A 358 -15.51 -8.71 14.73
C SER A 358 -15.17 -8.25 13.31
N ASP A 359 -14.17 -7.38 13.15
CA ASP A 359 -13.76 -6.84 11.86
C ASP A 359 -12.66 -7.68 11.22
N LEU A 360 -12.82 -7.95 9.92
CA LEU A 360 -11.76 -8.53 9.08
C LEU A 360 -10.55 -7.58 8.96
N LEU A 361 -9.46 -8.08 8.37
CA LEU A 361 -8.26 -7.29 8.13
C LEU A 361 -8.60 -6.07 7.26
N SER A 362 -8.16 -4.89 7.70
CA SER A 362 -8.29 -3.64 6.95
C SER A 362 -6.96 -3.15 6.38
N SER A 363 -5.92 -3.36 7.18
CA SER A 363 -4.53 -3.02 6.99
C SER A 363 -3.74 -3.75 8.08
N TRP A 364 -2.42 -3.78 7.96
CA TRP A 364 -1.52 -4.13 9.04
C TRP A 364 -0.40 -3.08 9.14
N TYR A 365 0.44 -3.24 10.15
CA TYR A 365 1.68 -2.49 10.31
C TYR A 365 2.88 -3.45 10.33
N CYS A 366 4.07 -2.90 10.10
CA CYS A 366 5.35 -3.58 10.25
C CYS A 366 6.27 -2.70 11.10
N PHE A 367 7.21 -3.30 11.82
CA PHE A 367 8.24 -2.56 12.52
C PHE A 367 9.56 -3.33 12.63
N ILE A 368 10.63 -2.57 12.86
CA ILE A 368 11.90 -3.09 13.35
C ILE A 368 12.14 -2.50 14.74
N GLU A 369 12.44 -3.36 15.71
CA GLU A 369 12.55 -2.95 17.10
C GLU A 369 13.76 -3.60 17.79
N PRO A 370 14.52 -2.84 18.59
CA PRO A 370 15.45 -3.40 19.53
C PRO A 370 14.73 -3.78 20.83
N PHE A 371 14.70 -5.06 21.18
CA PHE A 371 14.21 -5.51 22.50
C PHE A 371 15.34 -5.65 23.53
N THR A 372 16.51 -5.09 23.23
CA THR A 372 17.67 -5.07 24.12
C THR A 372 18.32 -3.70 24.16
N SER A 373 18.96 -3.38 25.29
CA SER A 373 19.61 -2.09 25.51
C SER A 373 20.90 -1.88 24.71
N TYR A 374 21.27 -2.81 23.82
CA TYR A 374 22.58 -2.82 23.18
C TYR A 374 22.54 -2.88 21.65
N ALA A 375 21.36 -2.93 21.05
CA ALA A 375 21.20 -2.95 19.60
C ALA A 375 21.62 -1.62 18.94
N GLY A 376 21.59 -0.48 19.63
CA GLY A 376 21.69 0.84 18.99
C GLY A 376 23.02 1.16 18.31
N ASN A 377 24.13 0.48 18.63
CA ASN A 377 25.46 0.81 18.10
C ASN A 377 25.70 0.39 16.65
N LYS A 378 24.75 -0.30 16.01
CA LYS A 378 24.83 -0.79 14.63
C LYS A 378 23.56 -0.43 13.87
N LEU A 379 23.69 -0.36 12.55
CA LEU A 379 22.56 -0.21 11.66
C LEU A 379 21.87 -1.56 11.53
N HIS A 380 20.56 -1.57 11.72
CA HIS A 380 19.69 -2.71 11.45
C HIS A 380 18.81 -2.34 10.28
N ARG A 381 18.55 -3.33 9.43
CA ARG A 381 17.77 -3.14 8.21
C ARG A 381 16.94 -4.36 7.91
N VAL A 382 15.74 -4.13 7.41
CA VAL A 382 14.83 -5.17 6.93
C VAL A 382 14.03 -4.65 5.75
N PHE A 383 13.71 -5.56 4.82
CA PHE A 383 12.93 -5.25 3.63
C PHE A 383 11.62 -6.03 3.58
N TYR A 384 10.60 -5.40 3.00
CA TYR A 384 9.26 -5.97 2.83
C TYR A 384 8.81 -5.83 1.39
N ARG A 385 8.33 -6.91 0.77
CA ARG A 385 7.79 -6.86 -0.60
C ARG A 385 6.55 -7.73 -0.74
N ASN A 386 5.90 -7.62 -1.89
CA ASN A 386 4.74 -8.44 -2.24
C ASN A 386 3.66 -8.41 -1.15
N ALA A 387 3.44 -7.26 -0.51
CA ALA A 387 2.36 -7.11 0.44
C ALA A 387 1.02 -7.23 -0.31
N MET A 388 0.19 -8.22 0.03
CA MET A 388 -1.06 -8.55 -0.67
C MET A 388 -2.18 -8.83 0.34
N GLY A 389 -3.39 -8.35 0.06
CA GLY A 389 -4.60 -8.69 0.82
C GLY A 389 -5.62 -9.38 -0.06
N ARG A 390 -6.22 -10.49 0.40
CA ARG A 390 -7.33 -11.15 -0.30
C ARG A 390 -8.65 -10.58 0.18
N ALA A 391 -9.44 -10.01 -0.73
CA ALA A 391 -10.76 -9.50 -0.41
C ALA A 391 -11.73 -10.66 -0.15
N ALA A 392 -12.46 -10.62 0.97
CA ALA A 392 -13.35 -11.71 1.39
C ALA A 392 -14.52 -11.92 0.41
N ASN A 393 -15.02 -10.82 -0.15
CA ASN A 393 -16.20 -10.75 -1.02
C ASN A 393 -15.95 -11.16 -2.47
N SER A 394 -14.75 -10.99 -3.03
CA SER A 394 -14.43 -11.53 -4.37
C SER A 394 -13.49 -12.73 -4.34
N GLY A 395 -12.72 -12.91 -3.25
CA GLY A 395 -11.61 -13.86 -3.21
C GLY A 395 -10.39 -13.40 -4.00
N ARG A 396 -10.36 -12.17 -4.53
CA ARG A 396 -9.24 -11.61 -5.30
C ARG A 396 -8.15 -11.06 -4.40
N TRP A 397 -6.90 -11.19 -4.83
CA TRP A 397 -5.73 -10.60 -4.16
C TRP A 397 -5.39 -9.22 -4.72
N TYR A 398 -5.21 -8.25 -3.83
CA TYR A 398 -4.87 -6.87 -4.12
C TYR A 398 -3.53 -6.47 -3.50
N SER A 399 -2.72 -5.76 -4.27
CA SER A 399 -1.44 -5.23 -3.80
C SER A 399 -1.65 -4.18 -2.71
N ARG A 400 -0.81 -4.22 -1.68
CA ARG A 400 -0.80 -3.27 -0.56
C ARG A 400 0.47 -2.43 -0.64
N ASN A 401 0.53 -1.58 -1.66
CA ASN A 401 1.71 -0.86 -2.11
C ASN A 401 1.88 0.55 -1.53
N ARG A 402 1.09 0.95 -0.54
CA ARG A 402 1.18 2.25 0.15
C ARG A 402 1.24 2.04 1.66
N VAL A 403 2.08 2.81 2.34
CA VAL A 403 2.21 2.82 3.80
C VAL A 403 2.05 4.23 4.35
N ASP A 404 1.87 4.35 5.66
CA ASP A 404 1.88 5.59 6.43
C ASP A 404 3.18 5.64 7.26
N LEU A 405 4.02 6.67 7.05
CA LEU A 405 5.36 6.80 7.66
C LEU A 405 5.31 7.59 8.98
N VAL A 406 4.61 7.04 9.98
CA VAL A 406 4.44 7.66 11.31
C VAL A 406 5.37 6.99 12.32
N ASN A 407 6.08 7.76 13.15
CA ASN A 407 6.80 7.20 14.29
C ASN A 407 6.08 7.58 15.58
N ASP A 408 5.80 6.61 16.44
CA ASP A 408 5.05 6.77 17.69
C ASP A 408 5.97 6.78 18.93
N THR A 409 7.23 6.37 18.80
CA THR A 409 8.11 6.13 19.95
C THR A 409 8.87 7.39 20.38
N TYR A 410 9.60 8.04 19.47
CA TYR A 410 10.33 9.28 19.76
C TYR A 410 10.33 10.26 18.56
N PRO A 411 10.23 11.59 18.79
CA PRO A 411 10.47 12.59 17.76
C PRO A 411 11.88 12.44 17.16
N ARG A 412 12.00 12.75 15.87
CA ARG A 412 13.27 12.69 15.11
C ARG A 412 14.40 13.54 15.74
N ASP A 413 14.04 14.56 16.52
CA ASP A 413 14.96 15.42 17.25
C ASP A 413 15.70 14.71 18.40
N PHE A 414 15.20 13.56 18.87
CA PHE A 414 15.82 12.76 19.93
C PHE A 414 16.69 11.62 19.39
N HIS A 415 16.27 11.03 18.27
CA HIS A 415 16.93 9.95 17.56
C HIS A 415 16.59 10.12 16.06
N TYR A 416 17.58 10.45 15.25
CA TYR A 416 17.43 10.61 13.78
C TYR A 416 17.89 9.36 13.01
N ASP A 417 18.29 8.32 13.74
CA ASP A 417 18.89 7.09 13.26
C ASP A 417 17.85 6.03 12.90
N PHE A 418 16.76 6.44 12.25
CA PHE A 418 15.77 5.54 11.66
C PHE A 418 15.27 6.03 10.29
N GLY A 419 15.02 5.08 9.38
CA GLY A 419 14.69 5.33 7.98
C GLY A 419 13.67 4.33 7.46
N ARG A 420 12.81 4.76 6.52
CA ARG A 420 11.60 4.02 6.16
C ARG A 420 11.13 4.33 4.73
N GLY A 421 10.29 3.48 4.17
CA GLY A 421 9.61 3.73 2.89
C GLY A 421 10.19 2.89 1.75
N ALA A 422 10.01 3.35 0.51
CA ALA A 422 10.44 2.64 -0.69
C ALA A 422 11.97 2.39 -0.74
N SER A 423 12.36 1.13 -0.93
CA SER A 423 13.75 0.71 -1.04
C SER A 423 14.35 1.06 -2.40
N GLN A 424 15.60 1.54 -2.38
CA GLN A 424 16.43 1.67 -3.58
C GLN A 424 17.24 0.39 -3.86
N GLU A 425 17.48 -0.44 -2.84
CA GLU A 425 18.26 -1.68 -2.94
C GLU A 425 17.44 -2.83 -3.53
N HIS A 426 16.13 -2.84 -3.25
CA HIS A 426 15.20 -3.84 -3.76
C HIS A 426 14.00 -3.14 -4.41
N ALA A 427 14.00 -3.10 -5.74
CA ALA A 427 12.91 -2.52 -6.51
C ALA A 427 11.56 -3.18 -6.14
N GLY A 428 10.54 -2.36 -5.89
CA GLY A 428 9.23 -2.85 -5.46
C GLY A 428 9.18 -3.37 -4.02
N ALA A 429 10.14 -3.00 -3.17
CA ALA A 429 10.13 -3.30 -1.74
C ALA A 429 10.09 -2.01 -0.90
N PHE A 430 9.58 -2.12 0.32
CA PHE A 430 9.78 -1.17 1.40
C PHE A 430 10.99 -1.57 2.26
N PHE A 431 11.55 -0.63 3.02
CA PHE A 431 12.58 -0.88 4.03
C PHE A 431 12.23 -0.23 5.38
N LEU A 432 12.84 -0.75 6.44
CA LEU A 432 12.92 -0.13 7.75
C LEU A 432 14.36 -0.22 8.26
N ASP A 433 14.86 0.92 8.75
CA ASP A 433 16.18 1.08 9.33
C ASP A 433 16.11 1.61 10.75
N MET A 434 17.05 1.19 11.59
CA MET A 434 17.29 1.78 12.90
C MET A 434 18.76 1.66 13.33
N GLY A 435 19.23 2.55 14.20
CA GLY A 435 20.52 2.45 14.90
C GLY A 435 21.72 2.98 14.12
N ALA A 436 22.91 2.69 14.63
CA ALA A 436 24.23 3.21 14.24
C ALA A 436 24.49 4.69 14.56
N TYR A 437 23.51 5.42 15.10
CA TYR A 437 23.66 6.85 15.42
C TYR A 437 24.06 7.70 14.19
N ILE A 438 23.59 7.32 13.01
CA ILE A 438 23.76 8.04 11.74
C ILE A 438 22.41 8.51 11.23
N HIS A 439 22.35 9.57 10.42
CA HIS A 439 21.10 10.00 9.84
C HIS A 439 20.54 8.96 8.88
N GLN A 440 19.28 8.62 9.09
CA GLN A 440 18.50 7.81 8.17
C GLN A 440 17.29 8.62 7.72
N HIS A 441 16.83 8.43 6.50
CA HIS A 441 15.76 9.24 5.93
C HIS A 441 14.56 8.41 5.53
N ASP A 442 13.38 9.03 5.67
CA ASP A 442 12.18 8.50 5.07
C ASP A 442 12.23 8.74 3.55
N SER A 443 11.74 7.78 2.79
CA SER A 443 11.63 7.81 1.34
C SER A 443 10.16 7.80 0.92
N ALA A 444 9.86 7.47 -0.35
CA ALA A 444 8.48 7.45 -0.82
C ALA A 444 7.63 6.44 -0.04
N ALA A 445 6.41 6.83 0.33
CA ALA A 445 5.45 6.00 1.04
C ALA A 445 4.67 5.04 0.11
N VAL A 446 5.01 5.01 -1.18
CA VAL A 446 4.34 4.22 -2.22
C VAL A 446 5.39 3.53 -3.08
N ILE A 447 5.20 2.24 -3.35
CA ILE A 447 5.95 1.44 -4.33
C ILE A 447 5.03 1.06 -5.50
N PRO A 448 5.55 0.59 -6.65
CA PRO A 448 4.69 0.11 -7.74
C PRO A 448 3.72 -1.00 -7.28
N LEU A 449 2.55 -1.09 -7.93
CA LEU A 449 1.64 -2.21 -7.72
C LEU A 449 2.32 -3.53 -8.12
N VAL A 450 2.08 -4.58 -7.33
CA VAL A 450 2.55 -5.95 -7.63
C VAL A 450 1.78 -6.47 -8.84
N THR A 451 2.47 -6.60 -9.97
CA THR A 451 1.91 -7.14 -11.22
C THR A 451 2.06 -8.65 -11.34
N ASP A 452 3.16 -9.21 -10.81
CA ASP A 452 3.38 -10.65 -10.69
C ASP A 452 2.75 -11.16 -9.39
N LYS A 453 1.62 -11.88 -9.52
CA LYS A 453 0.85 -12.44 -8.40
C LYS A 453 1.20 -13.90 -8.10
N THR A 454 2.24 -14.48 -8.71
CA THR A 454 2.62 -15.89 -8.52
C THR A 454 2.85 -16.28 -7.05
N CYS A 455 3.29 -15.32 -6.22
CA CYS A 455 3.49 -15.50 -4.78
C CYS A 455 2.21 -15.85 -4.00
N VAL A 456 1.04 -15.41 -4.50
CA VAL A 456 -0.28 -15.67 -3.90
C VAL A 456 -1.14 -16.62 -4.72
N ASP A 457 -0.94 -16.68 -6.05
CA ASP A 457 -1.70 -17.57 -6.94
C ASP A 457 -1.40 -19.06 -6.68
N THR A 458 -0.26 -19.36 -6.06
CA THR A 458 0.15 -20.73 -5.68
C THR A 458 -0.34 -21.15 -4.29
N ILE A 459 -1.03 -20.27 -3.57
CA ILE A 459 -1.54 -20.57 -2.23
C ILE A 459 -2.87 -21.33 -2.34
N ASP A 460 -2.87 -22.60 -1.93
CA ASP A 460 -4.08 -23.40 -1.77
C ASP A 460 -4.84 -22.96 -0.49
N THR A 461 -5.64 -21.89 -0.61
CA THR A 461 -6.40 -21.35 0.52
C THR A 461 -7.44 -22.33 1.06
N ASP A 462 -7.93 -23.26 0.25
CA ASP A 462 -8.92 -24.25 0.69
C ASP A 462 -8.28 -25.27 1.65
N ARG A 463 -7.06 -25.73 1.32
CA ARG A 463 -6.28 -26.58 2.22
C ARG A 463 -5.96 -25.88 3.52
N LEU A 464 -5.59 -24.60 3.46
CA LEU A 464 -5.28 -23.84 4.67
C LEU A 464 -6.54 -23.57 5.52
N MET A 465 -7.68 -23.28 4.90
CA MET A 465 -8.96 -23.17 5.62
C MET A 465 -9.38 -24.48 6.29
N ARG A 466 -9.18 -25.64 5.66
CA ARG A 466 -9.39 -26.94 6.33
C ARG A 466 -8.55 -27.07 7.60
N ARG A 467 -7.32 -26.55 7.60
CA ARG A 467 -6.46 -26.54 8.79
C ARG A 467 -6.98 -25.62 9.90
N VAL A 468 -7.66 -24.52 9.55
CA VAL A 468 -8.38 -23.66 10.50
C VAL A 468 -9.57 -24.41 11.10
N GLU A 469 -10.37 -25.10 10.29
CA GLU A 469 -11.50 -25.89 10.80
C GLU A 469 -11.05 -27.05 11.72
N GLU A 470 -9.92 -27.68 11.42
CA GLU A 470 -9.30 -28.65 12.32
C GLU A 470 -8.92 -28.04 13.67
N ALA A 471 -8.39 -26.81 13.70
CA ALA A 471 -8.07 -26.11 14.95
C ALA A 471 -9.33 -25.84 15.78
N VAL A 472 -10.41 -25.38 15.13
CA VAL A 472 -11.72 -25.15 15.76
C VAL A 472 -12.30 -26.44 16.32
N MET A 473 -12.23 -27.54 15.56
CA MET A 473 -12.68 -28.86 15.99
C MET A 473 -11.91 -29.34 17.23
N ARG A 474 -10.58 -29.18 17.26
CA ARG A 474 -9.74 -29.60 18.40
C ARG A 474 -10.07 -28.82 19.66
N ASP A 475 -10.24 -27.49 19.57
CA ASP A 475 -10.59 -26.67 20.73
C ASP A 475 -12.00 -27.03 21.25
N SER A 476 -12.97 -27.15 20.34
CA SER A 476 -14.35 -27.53 20.68
C SER A 476 -14.43 -28.92 21.35
N LYS A 477 -13.67 -29.89 20.82
CA LYS A 477 -13.52 -31.22 21.42
C LYS A 477 -13.04 -31.13 22.87
N LEU A 478 -12.01 -30.33 23.14
CA LEU A 478 -11.44 -30.21 24.47
C LEU A 478 -12.44 -29.56 25.44
N ASP A 479 -13.10 -28.48 25.03
CA ASP A 479 -14.04 -27.76 25.87
C ASP A 479 -15.31 -28.58 26.17
N LYS A 480 -15.85 -29.32 25.19
CA LYS A 480 -17.01 -30.20 25.40
C LYS A 480 -16.68 -31.45 26.24
N ASN A 481 -15.51 -32.07 26.00
CA ASN A 481 -15.03 -33.16 26.88
C ASN A 481 -14.82 -32.67 28.31
N TRP A 482 -14.34 -31.45 28.49
CA TRP A 482 -14.19 -30.84 29.79
C TRP A 482 -15.54 -30.60 30.48
N ALA A 483 -16.52 -30.02 29.78
CA ALA A 483 -17.87 -29.86 30.30
C ALA A 483 -18.50 -31.20 30.74
N LEU A 484 -18.20 -32.28 30.01
CA LEU A 484 -18.60 -33.62 30.40
C LEU A 484 -17.89 -34.10 31.68
N ASN A 485 -16.59 -33.82 31.85
CA ASN A 485 -15.87 -34.17 33.10
C ASN A 485 -16.40 -33.42 34.32
N LEU A 486 -16.89 -32.20 34.15
CA LEU A 486 -17.52 -31.44 35.24
C LEU A 486 -18.81 -32.08 35.77
N THR A 487 -19.35 -33.09 35.09
CA THR A 487 -20.44 -33.91 35.64
C THR A 487 -19.95 -34.86 36.74
N ALA A 488 -18.64 -35.10 36.84
CA ALA A 488 -18.01 -35.79 37.96
C ALA A 488 -17.57 -34.79 39.02
N ASP A 489 -17.92 -35.09 40.28
CA ASP A 489 -17.53 -34.28 41.42
C ASP A 489 -16.03 -34.47 41.74
N PRO A 490 -15.33 -33.43 42.25
CA PRO A 490 -13.93 -33.56 42.68
C PRO A 490 -13.78 -34.63 43.76
N ILE A 491 -12.71 -35.42 43.67
CA ILE A 491 -12.28 -36.34 44.74
C ILE A 491 -11.56 -35.48 45.78
N PRO A 492 -11.97 -35.51 47.07
CA PRO A 492 -11.29 -34.74 48.11
C PRO A 492 -9.79 -35.04 48.15
N SER A 493 -8.98 -33.98 48.25
CA SER A 493 -7.51 -34.04 48.37
C SER A 493 -7.06 -35.01 49.48
N SER A 494 -7.78 -35.03 50.61
CA SER A 494 -7.59 -35.95 51.73
C SER A 494 -7.73 -37.45 51.42
N THR A 495 -8.29 -37.80 50.25
CA THR A 495 -8.42 -39.21 49.80
C THR A 495 -7.07 -39.80 49.39
N TRP A 496 -6.11 -38.97 48.98
CA TRP A 496 -4.85 -39.43 48.39
C TRP A 496 -3.70 -39.34 49.38
N THR A 497 -3.01 -40.47 49.59
CA THR A 497 -1.72 -40.54 50.27
C THR A 497 -0.60 -40.75 49.25
N ILE A 498 0.48 -39.99 49.37
CA ILE A 498 1.64 -40.08 48.48
C ILE A 498 2.54 -41.23 48.95
N ILE A 499 2.87 -42.17 48.06
CA ILE A 499 3.55 -43.44 48.42
C ILE A 499 4.92 -43.65 47.77
N ALA A 500 5.29 -42.89 46.74
CA ALA A 500 6.64 -42.89 46.18
C ALA A 500 6.97 -41.57 45.46
N ASP A 501 8.22 -41.12 45.60
CA ASP A 501 8.80 -39.93 44.97
C ASP A 501 10.29 -40.17 44.66
N GLN A 502 10.82 -39.57 43.58
CA GLN A 502 12.25 -39.60 43.25
C GLN A 502 12.91 -38.22 43.08
N SER A 503 12.31 -37.08 43.44
CA SER A 503 12.92 -35.79 43.04
C SER A 503 12.48 -34.49 43.74
N TYR A 504 12.03 -34.50 45.00
CA TYR A 504 11.71 -33.24 45.71
C TYR A 504 12.88 -32.60 46.47
N LYS A 505 12.90 -31.27 46.45
CA LYS A 505 13.74 -30.48 47.36
C LYS A 505 13.19 -30.56 48.78
N THR A 506 14.06 -30.84 49.74
CA THR A 506 13.75 -30.97 51.18
C THR A 506 13.74 -29.63 51.93
N ASN A 507 13.70 -28.50 51.22
CA ASN A 507 13.72 -27.15 51.80
C ASN A 507 12.35 -26.71 52.33
N VAL A 508 12.34 -25.64 53.13
CA VAL A 508 11.16 -25.12 53.87
C VAL A 508 10.00 -24.71 52.96
N TYR A 509 10.25 -24.50 51.66
CA TYR A 509 9.29 -24.10 50.63
C TYR A 509 9.32 -25.07 49.45
N GLY A 510 8.18 -25.46 48.89
CA GLY A 510 8.12 -26.33 47.70
C GLY A 510 7.70 -27.78 47.97
N LYS A 511 6.96 -28.09 49.05
CA LYS A 511 6.81 -29.46 49.56
C LYS A 511 5.81 -30.27 48.74
N LEU A 512 5.99 -31.59 48.76
CA LEU A 512 5.09 -32.54 48.09
C LEU A 512 3.68 -32.59 48.70
N THR A 513 3.57 -32.30 50.00
CA THR A 513 2.27 -32.19 50.70
C THR A 513 1.46 -30.98 50.27
N ASP A 514 2.12 -29.93 49.75
CA ASP A 514 1.47 -28.68 49.36
C ASP A 514 0.57 -28.91 48.12
N LEU A 515 0.77 -30.00 47.38
CA LEU A 515 -0.04 -30.37 46.20
C LEU A 515 -1.53 -30.62 46.52
N PHE A 516 -1.82 -30.98 47.77
CA PHE A 516 -3.14 -31.44 48.24
C PHE A 516 -3.62 -30.64 49.47
N ASP A 517 -3.07 -29.45 49.71
CA ASP A 517 -3.47 -28.61 50.85
C ASP A 517 -4.60 -27.60 50.53
N ASP A 518 -5.07 -27.60 49.27
CA ASP A 518 -6.09 -26.71 48.73
C ASP A 518 -5.76 -25.20 48.93
N ASN A 519 -4.48 -24.84 48.94
CA ASN A 519 -4.00 -23.48 49.15
C ASN A 519 -3.20 -22.94 47.95
N ASP A 520 -3.78 -21.96 47.25
CA ASP A 520 -3.15 -21.33 46.09
C ASP A 520 -1.92 -20.46 46.42
N GLY A 521 -1.57 -20.29 47.70
CA GLY A 521 -0.36 -19.60 48.14
C GLY A 521 0.85 -20.51 48.35
N THR A 522 0.66 -21.83 48.38
CA THR A 522 1.70 -22.83 48.53
C THR A 522 1.96 -23.52 47.20
N HIS A 523 3.11 -24.17 47.07
CA HIS A 523 3.45 -24.87 45.84
C HIS A 523 4.43 -26.00 46.09
N CYS A 524 4.42 -26.91 45.13
CA CYS A 524 5.16 -28.14 45.09
C CYS A 524 6.18 -28.06 43.95
N SER A 525 7.49 -28.15 44.21
CA SER A 525 8.53 -27.98 43.18
C SER A 525 9.53 -29.14 43.08
N SER A 526 9.79 -29.62 41.86
CA SER A 526 10.81 -30.67 41.61
C SER A 526 12.21 -30.09 41.34
N ASP A 527 13.24 -30.93 41.46
CA ASP A 527 14.57 -30.64 40.89
C ASP A 527 14.54 -30.55 39.35
N LYS A 528 15.60 -29.99 38.76
CA LYS A 528 15.73 -29.89 37.29
C LYS A 528 15.84 -31.28 36.68
N GLY A 529 14.93 -31.63 35.78
CA GLY A 529 14.94 -32.89 35.05
C GLY A 529 13.54 -33.48 34.88
N SER A 530 13.18 -33.77 33.64
CA SER A 530 11.96 -34.51 33.27
C SER A 530 12.35 -35.97 32.96
N PRO A 531 11.58 -37.01 33.36
CA PRO A 531 10.19 -36.97 33.82
C PRO A 531 10.02 -36.86 35.35
N TYR A 532 8.93 -36.21 35.78
CA TYR A 532 8.46 -36.17 37.17
C TYR A 532 7.38 -37.24 37.40
N LYS A 533 7.44 -37.95 38.52
CA LYS A 533 6.52 -39.06 38.85
C LYS A 533 5.86 -38.83 40.21
N LEU A 534 4.54 -38.87 40.23
CA LEU A 534 3.72 -38.78 41.44
C LEU A 534 2.95 -40.09 41.61
N SER A 535 3.25 -40.88 42.64
CA SER A 535 2.52 -42.12 42.97
C SER A 535 1.65 -41.94 44.20
N LEU A 536 0.36 -42.23 44.04
CA LEU A 536 -0.70 -42.00 45.01
C LEU A 536 -1.39 -43.32 45.37
N LYS A 537 -1.84 -43.43 46.61
CA LYS A 537 -2.69 -44.49 47.13
C LYS A 537 -3.94 -43.86 47.77
N ALA A 538 -5.10 -44.37 47.44
CA ALA A 538 -6.35 -44.09 48.15
C ALA A 538 -6.66 -45.19 49.19
N ASP A 539 -7.49 -44.85 50.18
CA ASP A 539 -7.94 -45.83 51.20
C ASP A 539 -8.77 -46.96 50.56
N ASP A 540 -9.65 -46.61 49.62
CA ASP A 540 -10.48 -47.53 48.85
C ASP A 540 -10.30 -47.31 47.33
N GLU A 541 -10.74 -48.28 46.51
CA GLU A 541 -10.73 -48.15 45.05
C GLU A 541 -11.52 -46.91 44.59
N GLN A 542 -10.86 -46.03 43.84
CA GLN A 542 -11.45 -44.81 43.29
C GLN A 542 -11.72 -44.96 41.79
N THR A 543 -12.80 -44.36 41.31
CA THR A 543 -13.00 -44.10 39.87
C THR A 543 -12.45 -42.72 39.54
N VAL A 544 -11.50 -42.63 38.63
CA VAL A 544 -10.88 -41.37 38.22
C VAL A 544 -11.15 -41.11 36.75
N THR A 545 -11.64 -39.91 36.42
CA THR A 545 -12.07 -39.53 35.07
C THR A 545 -11.24 -38.39 34.45
N SER A 546 -10.64 -37.54 35.28
CA SER A 546 -9.80 -36.42 34.86
C SER A 546 -9.01 -35.86 36.05
N PHE A 547 -8.13 -34.91 35.78
CA PHE A 547 -7.50 -34.09 36.80
C PHE A 547 -7.26 -32.64 36.36
N ASP A 548 -7.15 -31.76 37.35
CA ASP A 548 -7.01 -30.31 37.20
C ASP A 548 -5.69 -29.87 37.85
N ILE A 549 -4.97 -28.96 37.22
CA ILE A 549 -3.68 -28.44 37.69
C ILE A 549 -3.78 -26.92 37.82
N TYR A 550 -3.38 -26.39 38.98
CA TYR A 550 -3.10 -24.96 39.15
C TYR A 550 -1.59 -24.74 39.27
N TRP A 551 -1.02 -23.87 38.45
CA TRP A 551 0.44 -23.72 38.32
C TRP A 551 1.02 -22.61 39.22
N ALA A 552 2.17 -22.87 39.82
CA ALA A 552 2.83 -21.91 40.74
C ALA A 552 3.63 -20.81 40.06
N HIS A 553 4.16 -21.12 38.89
CA HIS A 553 5.18 -20.31 38.23
C HIS A 553 4.85 -20.14 36.74
N LYS A 554 5.60 -19.23 36.10
CA LYS A 554 5.54 -18.96 34.66
C LYS A 554 5.84 -20.24 33.84
N TYR A 555 5.53 -20.21 32.55
CA TYR A 555 5.57 -21.36 31.62
C TYR A 555 6.79 -22.29 31.75
N SER A 556 7.95 -21.77 32.14
CA SER A 556 9.21 -22.51 32.18
C SER A 556 9.22 -23.64 33.21
N TRP A 557 8.29 -23.65 34.19
CA TRP A 557 8.13 -24.70 35.20
C TRP A 557 6.94 -25.66 34.93
N ARG A 558 6.38 -25.61 33.72
CA ARG A 558 5.20 -26.40 33.33
C ARG A 558 5.61 -27.56 32.41
N THR A 559 4.76 -28.58 32.34
CA THR A 559 4.98 -29.79 31.53
C THR A 559 3.96 -29.93 30.40
N LYS A 560 4.36 -30.56 29.29
CA LYS A 560 3.52 -30.68 28.10
C LYS A 560 2.66 -31.94 28.08
N TYR A 561 3.16 -33.03 28.65
CA TYR A 561 2.46 -34.31 28.65
C TYR A 561 2.43 -34.96 30.03
N ALA A 562 1.41 -35.79 30.24
CA ALA A 562 1.34 -36.73 31.33
C ALA A 562 0.94 -38.13 30.84
N ASP A 563 1.58 -39.14 31.42
CA ASP A 563 1.13 -40.54 31.35
C ASP A 563 0.43 -40.90 32.66
N ILE A 564 -0.56 -41.78 32.57
CA ILE A 564 -1.31 -42.30 33.71
C ILE A 564 -1.04 -43.80 33.83
N TYR A 565 -0.65 -44.22 35.03
CA TYR A 565 -0.44 -45.61 35.39
C TYR A 565 -1.35 -46.01 36.54
N THR A 566 -1.76 -47.28 36.55
CA THR A 566 -2.55 -47.88 37.64
C THR A 566 -1.82 -49.11 38.18
N SER A 567 -2.07 -49.46 39.43
CA SER A 567 -1.48 -50.64 40.08
C SER A 567 -2.49 -51.32 41.01
N THR A 568 -2.29 -52.61 41.26
CA THR A 568 -3.04 -53.38 42.28
C THR A 568 -2.31 -53.47 43.61
N ASP A 569 -1.00 -53.21 43.64
CA ASP A 569 -0.14 -53.38 44.82
C ASP A 569 0.72 -52.15 45.16
N GLY A 570 0.76 -51.14 44.27
CA GLY A 570 1.58 -49.94 44.38
C GLY A 570 3.05 -50.15 44.00
N GLN A 571 3.43 -51.35 43.52
CA GLN A 571 4.78 -51.72 43.14
C GLN A 571 4.88 -51.94 41.63
N GLU A 572 3.98 -52.76 41.06
CA GLU A 572 3.93 -53.05 39.63
C GLU A 572 2.92 -52.13 38.94
N TRP A 573 3.40 -51.32 37.99
CA TRP A 573 2.61 -50.25 37.36
C TRP A 573 2.26 -50.61 35.91
N THR A 574 0.96 -50.54 35.59
CA THR A 574 0.45 -50.71 34.22
C THR A 574 0.08 -49.37 33.62
N LEU A 575 0.57 -49.07 32.42
CA LEU A 575 0.21 -47.87 31.67
C LEU A 575 -1.27 -47.91 31.29
N ALA A 576 -2.05 -46.95 31.77
CA ALA A 576 -3.45 -46.79 31.41
C ALA A 576 -3.62 -45.87 30.19
N PHE A 577 -2.93 -44.73 30.19
CA PHE A 577 -2.93 -43.74 29.11
C PHE A 577 -1.55 -43.11 28.98
N ASP A 578 -1.15 -42.80 27.76
CA ASP A 578 0.06 -42.03 27.47
C ASP A 578 -0.27 -40.69 26.80
N SER A 579 0.70 -39.78 26.82
CA SER A 579 0.68 -38.54 26.02
C SER A 579 -0.57 -37.68 26.22
N LEU A 580 -1.12 -37.62 27.44
CA LEU A 580 -2.20 -36.69 27.75
C LEU A 580 -1.67 -35.27 27.67
N LEU A 581 -2.22 -34.47 26.74
CA LEU A 581 -1.79 -33.10 26.52
C LEU A 581 -2.17 -32.21 27.70
N ILE A 582 -1.19 -31.46 28.20
CA ILE A 582 -1.33 -30.45 29.24
C ILE A 582 -1.09 -29.08 28.58
N ARG A 583 -2.15 -28.27 28.44
CA ARG A 583 -2.04 -26.92 27.87
C ARG A 583 -1.22 -26.04 28.81
N CYS A 584 -0.45 -25.09 28.26
CA CYS A 584 0.28 -24.12 29.06
C CYS A 584 -0.63 -22.95 29.50
N GLU A 585 -1.72 -23.26 30.21
CA GLU A 585 -2.66 -22.29 30.80
C GLU A 585 -2.38 -22.19 32.31
N ASP A 586 -2.74 -21.10 32.99
CA ASP A 586 -2.49 -20.95 34.44
C ASP A 586 -3.28 -21.95 35.29
N TYR A 587 -4.47 -22.29 34.80
CA TYR A 587 -5.27 -23.40 35.28
C TYR A 587 -5.50 -24.38 34.13
N THR A 588 -4.96 -25.59 34.25
CA THR A 588 -5.00 -26.59 33.18
C THR A 588 -5.89 -27.76 33.54
N LYS A 589 -6.66 -28.23 32.55
CA LYS A 589 -7.64 -29.30 32.69
C LYS A 589 -7.25 -30.49 31.82
N VAL A 590 -7.13 -31.68 32.41
CA VAL A 590 -6.65 -32.89 31.71
C VAL A 590 -7.70 -33.99 31.77
N SER A 591 -8.26 -34.32 30.61
CA SER A 591 -9.31 -35.35 30.49
C SER A 591 -8.71 -36.74 30.25
N PHE A 592 -9.24 -37.78 30.89
CA PHE A 592 -8.90 -39.16 30.49
C PHE A 592 -9.76 -39.61 29.30
N PRO A 593 -9.21 -40.46 28.41
CA PRO A 593 -9.99 -41.06 27.33
C PRO A 593 -11.18 -41.90 27.83
N ARG A 594 -11.02 -42.54 28.99
CA ARG A 594 -12.05 -43.33 29.69
C ARG A 594 -11.79 -43.32 31.20
N PRO A 595 -12.80 -43.57 32.05
CA PRO A 595 -12.59 -43.73 33.48
C PRO A 595 -11.60 -44.88 33.78
N VAL A 596 -10.79 -44.70 34.82
CA VAL A 596 -9.97 -45.78 35.41
C VAL A 596 -10.45 -46.05 36.83
N LYS A 597 -10.55 -47.32 37.20
CA LYS A 597 -10.82 -47.75 38.57
C LYS A 597 -9.54 -48.28 39.17
N THR A 598 -9.08 -47.67 40.26
CA THR A 598 -7.83 -48.05 40.90
C THR A 598 -7.75 -47.55 42.34
N GLN A 599 -7.06 -48.29 43.19
CA GLN A 599 -6.61 -47.80 44.51
C GLN A 599 -5.25 -47.09 44.41
N TYR A 600 -4.43 -47.45 43.41
CA TYR A 600 -3.09 -46.92 43.19
C TYR A 600 -3.00 -46.21 41.84
N LEU A 601 -2.69 -44.91 41.87
CA LEU A 601 -2.61 -44.07 40.68
C LEU A 601 -1.23 -43.43 40.60
N GLN A 602 -0.61 -43.46 39.42
CA GLN A 602 0.62 -42.72 39.18
C GLN A 602 0.45 -41.79 37.99
N VAL A 603 0.84 -40.53 38.19
CA VAL A 603 0.91 -39.52 37.14
C VAL A 603 2.38 -39.26 36.83
N ARG A 604 2.78 -39.51 35.59
CA ARG A 604 4.13 -39.22 35.11
C ARG A 604 4.10 -38.03 34.19
N PHE A 605 4.57 -36.89 34.66
CA PHE A 605 4.69 -35.68 33.88
C PHE A 605 6.01 -35.67 33.12
N TYR A 606 5.97 -35.40 31.82
CA TYR A 606 7.18 -35.37 31.02
C TYR A 606 7.15 -34.34 29.90
N GLN A 607 8.35 -34.01 29.42
CA GLN A 607 8.59 -33.00 28.39
C GLN A 607 8.13 -31.61 28.87
N GLY A 608 8.98 -30.96 29.68
CA GLY A 608 8.80 -29.57 30.08
C GLY A 608 8.67 -28.62 28.89
N TYR A 609 7.93 -27.52 29.05
CA TYR A 609 7.93 -26.43 28.06
C TYR A 609 9.27 -25.67 28.02
N ASP A 610 10.10 -25.83 29.06
CA ASP A 610 11.49 -25.38 29.14
C ASP A 610 12.31 -26.39 29.97
N SER A 611 13.58 -26.09 30.17
CA SER A 611 14.60 -26.89 30.86
C SER A 611 14.59 -26.78 32.40
N ASN A 612 13.55 -26.19 33.01
CA ASN A 612 13.42 -26.15 34.48
C ASN A 612 12.71 -27.41 35.03
N GLY A 613 12.54 -27.46 36.36
CA GLY A 613 11.74 -28.48 37.04
C GLY A 613 10.23 -28.22 36.89
N LEU A 614 9.41 -29.02 37.57
CA LEU A 614 7.95 -28.88 37.64
C LEU A 614 7.56 -28.05 38.86
N SER A 615 6.56 -27.17 38.76
CA SER A 615 6.02 -26.46 39.93
C SER A 615 4.49 -26.30 39.91
N ILE A 616 3.79 -26.95 40.84
CA ILE A 616 2.32 -27.03 40.90
C ILE A 616 1.83 -26.50 42.26
N ASN A 617 0.77 -25.68 42.27
CA ASN A 617 0.07 -25.31 43.50
C ASN A 617 -0.83 -26.46 43.94
N THR A 618 -1.80 -26.80 43.09
CA THR A 618 -2.87 -27.73 43.45
C THR A 618 -3.11 -28.73 42.32
N LEU A 619 -3.31 -30.01 42.69
CA LEU A 619 -3.71 -31.08 41.79
C LEU A 619 -5.01 -31.72 42.28
N THR A 620 -6.08 -31.61 41.50
CA THR A 620 -7.41 -32.12 41.88
C THR A 620 -7.87 -33.21 40.93
N PHE A 621 -8.14 -34.42 41.44
CA PHE A 621 -8.71 -35.52 40.65
C PHE A 621 -10.24 -35.50 40.67
N ARG A 622 -10.89 -36.03 39.62
CA ARG A 622 -12.36 -36.11 39.53
C ARG A 622 -12.88 -37.53 39.50
N GLY A 623 -14.01 -37.74 40.18
CA GLY A 623 -14.62 -39.03 40.47
C GLY A 623 -15.40 -39.68 39.32
N ALA A 624 -16.37 -40.52 39.67
CA ALA A 624 -17.35 -41.09 38.74
C ALA A 624 -18.33 -40.02 38.22
N TYR A 625 -18.84 -40.19 36.99
CA TYR A 625 -19.83 -39.26 36.44
C TYR A 625 -21.17 -39.36 37.16
N ASN A 626 -21.81 -38.22 37.40
CA ASN A 626 -23.20 -38.16 37.86
C ASN A 626 -24.16 -38.42 36.68
N LEU A 627 -24.95 -39.50 36.77
CA LEU A 627 -25.86 -39.94 35.69
C LEU A 627 -26.85 -38.84 35.27
N ASP A 628 -27.44 -38.11 36.21
CA ASP A 628 -28.45 -37.09 35.90
C ASP A 628 -27.83 -35.88 35.20
N LYS A 629 -26.63 -35.46 35.63
CA LYS A 629 -25.87 -34.40 34.94
C LYS A 629 -25.49 -34.84 33.51
N VAL A 630 -25.06 -36.09 33.31
CA VAL A 630 -24.74 -36.60 31.95
C VAL A 630 -25.99 -36.71 31.08
N LYS A 631 -27.12 -37.15 31.63
CA LYS A 631 -28.42 -37.19 30.92
C LYS A 631 -28.86 -35.80 30.50
N ALA A 632 -28.66 -34.78 31.33
CA ALA A 632 -28.98 -33.40 30.98
C ALA A 632 -28.18 -32.93 29.76
N ILE A 633 -26.86 -33.18 29.73
CA ILE A 633 -26.01 -32.87 28.57
C ILE A 633 -26.49 -33.63 27.33
N ALA A 634 -26.74 -34.94 27.43
CA ALA A 634 -27.20 -35.74 26.29
C ALA A 634 -28.54 -35.25 25.74
N LYS A 635 -29.50 -34.94 26.62
CA LYS A 635 -30.79 -34.38 26.24
C LYS A 635 -30.63 -33.07 25.50
N GLU A 636 -29.77 -32.17 26.02
CA GLU A 636 -29.50 -30.88 25.39
C GLU A 636 -28.94 -31.05 23.96
N GLN A 637 -28.00 -31.98 23.75
CA GLN A 637 -27.47 -32.26 22.41
C GLN A 637 -28.53 -32.84 21.47
N ILE A 638 -29.43 -33.71 21.97
CA ILE A 638 -30.49 -34.36 21.18
C ILE A 638 -31.59 -33.36 20.80
N ASP A 639 -32.04 -32.54 21.75
CA ASP A 639 -33.14 -31.60 21.55
C ASP A 639 -32.78 -30.49 20.56
N ASN A 640 -31.49 -30.13 20.47
CA ASN A 640 -30.99 -29.06 19.60
C ASN A 640 -30.24 -29.60 18.36
N ALA A 641 -30.45 -30.88 18.00
CA ALA A 641 -29.79 -31.51 16.87
C ALA A 641 -30.00 -30.74 15.55
N GLY A 642 -28.94 -30.61 14.75
CA GLY A 642 -28.96 -29.90 13.47
C GLY A 642 -28.92 -28.37 13.59
N THR A 643 -28.84 -27.81 14.80
CA THR A 643 -28.83 -26.35 15.00
C THR A 643 -27.42 -25.82 15.28
N PHE A 644 -27.24 -24.51 15.12
CA PHE A 644 -25.97 -23.85 15.41
C PHE A 644 -25.49 -24.11 16.85
N THR A 645 -24.18 -24.31 17.04
CA THR A 645 -23.51 -24.69 18.31
C THR A 645 -23.64 -26.18 18.69
N TYR A 646 -24.54 -26.92 18.03
CA TYR A 646 -24.83 -28.33 18.28
C TYR A 646 -24.44 -29.21 17.09
N PHE A 647 -24.66 -30.52 17.20
CA PHE A 647 -24.22 -31.49 16.20
C PHE A 647 -25.29 -31.78 15.15
N PRO A 648 -24.91 -32.16 13.92
CA PRO A 648 -25.86 -32.70 12.94
C PRO A 648 -26.66 -33.88 13.52
N ASP A 649 -27.95 -33.98 13.19
CA ASP A 649 -28.81 -35.03 13.73
C ASP A 649 -28.27 -36.45 13.46
N ALA A 650 -27.71 -36.64 12.27
CA ALA A 650 -27.11 -37.90 11.86
C ALA A 650 -25.95 -38.34 12.77
N ALA A 651 -25.20 -37.40 13.34
CA ALA A 651 -24.07 -37.69 14.24
C ALA A 651 -24.53 -38.19 15.62
N LEU A 652 -25.76 -37.88 16.03
CA LEU A 652 -26.30 -38.20 17.35
C LEU A 652 -26.89 -39.61 17.46
N LYS A 653 -26.85 -40.42 16.39
CA LYS A 653 -27.45 -41.76 16.33
C LYS A 653 -27.07 -42.64 17.53
N THR A 654 -25.78 -42.72 17.86
CA THR A 654 -25.29 -43.52 18.99
C THR A 654 -25.72 -42.93 20.34
N VAL A 655 -25.66 -41.60 20.50
CA VAL A 655 -26.07 -40.92 21.73
C VAL A 655 -27.56 -41.14 22.00
N LYS A 656 -28.43 -40.97 20.99
CA LYS A 656 -29.87 -41.24 21.08
C LYS A 656 -30.16 -42.68 21.50
N SER A 657 -29.46 -43.64 20.90
CA SER A 657 -29.61 -45.06 21.23
C SER A 657 -29.24 -45.38 22.69
N VAL A 658 -28.17 -44.78 23.21
CA VAL A 658 -27.72 -45.02 24.61
C VAL A 658 -28.57 -44.24 25.61
N TYR A 659 -28.96 -43.01 25.27
CA TYR A 659 -29.83 -42.16 26.09
C TYR A 659 -31.21 -42.79 26.32
N ASN A 660 -31.77 -43.43 25.29
CA ASN A 660 -33.01 -44.21 25.33
C ASN A 660 -34.18 -43.44 25.98
N ASP A 661 -34.48 -42.25 25.45
CA ASP A 661 -35.50 -41.33 25.97
C ASP A 661 -35.38 -41.04 27.48
N GLY A 662 -34.14 -40.95 27.98
CA GLY A 662 -33.83 -40.70 29.39
C GLY A 662 -33.85 -41.94 30.28
N ARG A 663 -34.12 -43.13 29.73
CA ARG A 663 -34.15 -44.41 30.46
C ARG A 663 -32.76 -45.03 30.68
N CYS A 664 -31.68 -44.42 30.19
CA CYS A 664 -30.31 -44.87 30.44
C CYS A 664 -30.02 -45.04 31.95
N THR A 665 -29.30 -46.10 32.33
CA THR A 665 -28.92 -46.39 33.73
C THR A 665 -27.41 -46.37 33.97
N ASN A 666 -26.59 -46.20 32.92
CA ASN A 666 -25.14 -46.28 32.99
C ASN A 666 -24.51 -44.96 32.53
N ALA A 667 -23.95 -44.20 33.48
CA ALA A 667 -23.34 -42.90 33.21
C ALA A 667 -22.08 -43.03 32.34
N ASP A 668 -21.27 -44.06 32.55
CA ASP A 668 -20.03 -44.29 31.78
C ASP A 668 -20.33 -44.62 30.33
N LEU A 669 -21.37 -45.42 30.06
CA LEU A 669 -21.80 -45.77 28.70
C LEU A 669 -22.29 -44.53 27.94
N LEU A 670 -23.10 -43.69 28.60
CA LEU A 670 -23.62 -42.46 27.99
C LEU A 670 -22.50 -41.42 27.81
N ALA A 671 -21.61 -41.27 28.79
CA ALA A 671 -20.42 -40.42 28.67
C ALA A 671 -19.51 -40.91 27.54
N ALA A 672 -19.30 -42.21 27.37
CA ALA A 672 -18.51 -42.76 26.26
C ALA A 672 -19.14 -42.45 24.89
N ALA A 673 -20.48 -42.52 24.77
CA ALA A 673 -21.17 -42.13 23.54
C ALA A 673 -21.01 -40.64 23.22
N LEU A 674 -21.11 -39.76 24.24
CA LEU A 674 -20.87 -38.32 24.09
C LEU A 674 -19.41 -38.01 23.73
N ARG A 675 -18.44 -38.68 24.36
CA ARG A 675 -17.02 -38.54 24.01
C ARG A 675 -16.75 -38.95 22.57
N ALA A 676 -17.35 -40.05 22.11
CA ALA A 676 -17.21 -40.49 20.73
C ALA A 676 -17.75 -39.44 19.74
N LEU A 677 -18.89 -38.82 20.05
CA LEU A 677 -19.43 -37.70 19.29
C LEU A 677 -18.45 -36.51 19.26
N TYR A 678 -18.01 -36.06 20.44
CA TYR A 678 -17.13 -34.89 20.57
C TYR A 678 -15.76 -35.09 19.91
N ASN A 679 -15.31 -36.35 19.83
CA ASN A 679 -14.03 -36.70 19.21
C ASN A 679 -14.12 -36.94 17.70
N GLY A 680 -15.30 -37.31 17.19
CA GLY A 680 -15.48 -37.74 15.80
C GLY A 680 -16.25 -36.76 14.92
N THR A 681 -16.85 -35.72 15.47
CA THR A 681 -17.67 -34.77 14.71
C THR A 681 -17.50 -33.35 15.26
N GLN A 682 -17.55 -32.34 14.37
CA GLN A 682 -17.53 -30.94 14.75
C GLN A 682 -18.97 -30.43 14.97
N PRO A 683 -19.20 -29.55 15.95
CA PRO A 683 -20.45 -28.80 16.02
C PRO A 683 -20.63 -27.89 14.81
N LEU A 684 -21.89 -27.56 14.53
CA LEU A 684 -22.29 -26.62 13.49
C LEU A 684 -21.95 -25.20 13.93
N ASN A 685 -20.77 -24.73 13.54
CA ASN A 685 -20.27 -23.41 13.90
C ASN A 685 -20.78 -22.34 12.94
N TYR A 686 -20.82 -21.10 13.43
CA TYR A 686 -21.28 -19.97 12.65
C TYR A 686 -20.64 -18.66 13.09
N SER A 687 -20.84 -17.64 12.28
CA SER A 687 -20.68 -16.26 12.69
C SER A 687 -21.89 -15.46 12.28
N ARG A 688 -22.26 -14.47 13.08
CA ARG A 688 -23.27 -13.51 12.70
C ARG A 688 -22.61 -12.34 11.97
N LEU A 689 -23.10 -12.03 10.78
CA LEU A 689 -22.61 -10.87 10.04
C LEU A 689 -23.21 -9.57 10.59
N HIS A 690 -22.36 -8.55 10.68
CA HIS A 690 -22.75 -7.17 11.03
C HIS A 690 -22.52 -6.18 9.88
N TYR A 691 -21.59 -6.51 8.98
CA TYR A 691 -21.21 -5.65 7.86
C TYR A 691 -21.33 -6.39 6.54
N VAL A 692 -21.82 -5.69 5.52
CA VAL A 692 -22.02 -6.22 4.17
C VAL A 692 -20.69 -6.68 3.55
N ARG A 693 -19.59 -5.98 3.87
CA ARG A 693 -18.23 -6.32 3.41
C ARG A 693 -17.69 -7.68 3.88
N HIS A 694 -18.38 -8.35 4.82
CA HIS A 694 -18.01 -9.70 5.28
C HIS A 694 -18.71 -10.82 4.47
N ILE A 695 -19.58 -10.45 3.52
CA ILE A 695 -20.17 -11.41 2.60
C ILE A 695 -19.08 -11.97 1.68
N SER A 696 -19.14 -13.28 1.42
CA SER A 696 -18.24 -14.01 0.56
C SER A 696 -19.03 -15.04 -0.24
N PRO A 697 -18.77 -15.18 -1.55
CA PRO A 697 -19.43 -16.17 -2.39
C PRO A 697 -18.92 -17.60 -2.12
N GLN A 698 -17.91 -17.76 -1.26
CA GLN A 698 -17.39 -19.07 -0.81
C GLN A 698 -18.20 -19.64 0.36
N ARG A 699 -19.05 -18.82 0.97
CA ARG A 699 -19.74 -19.13 2.21
C ARG A 699 -21.23 -19.41 1.96
N ALA A 700 -21.81 -20.21 2.84
CA ALA A 700 -23.24 -20.44 2.89
C ALA A 700 -23.85 -19.58 4.00
N TYR A 701 -25.04 -19.05 3.74
CA TYR A 701 -25.72 -18.14 4.64
C TYR A 701 -27.11 -18.63 4.98
N ASN A 702 -27.45 -18.55 6.27
CA ASN A 702 -28.81 -18.71 6.75
C ASN A 702 -29.42 -17.33 7.03
N LEU A 703 -30.65 -17.12 6.57
CA LEU A 703 -31.33 -15.81 6.58
C LEU A 703 -32.54 -15.83 7.51
N GLN A 704 -32.34 -15.47 8.77
CA GLN A 704 -33.39 -15.50 9.78
C GLN A 704 -34.09 -14.14 9.89
N ASN A 705 -35.42 -14.13 9.82
CA ASN A 705 -36.18 -12.90 9.97
C ASN A 705 -36.05 -12.32 11.39
N MET A 706 -35.74 -11.02 11.50
CA MET A 706 -35.52 -10.35 12.78
C MET A 706 -36.79 -10.20 13.62
N SER A 707 -37.96 -10.22 12.99
CA SER A 707 -39.25 -10.13 13.70
C SER A 707 -39.72 -11.49 14.23
N GLY A 708 -38.92 -12.55 14.08
CA GLY A 708 -39.20 -13.89 14.61
C GLY A 708 -40.09 -14.75 13.73
N TYR A 709 -40.34 -14.36 12.47
CA TYR A 709 -41.20 -15.12 11.55
C TYR A 709 -40.51 -16.28 10.82
N GLY A 710 -39.44 -16.81 11.41
CA GLY A 710 -38.68 -17.94 10.88
C GLY A 710 -37.58 -17.57 9.90
N THR A 711 -37.09 -18.56 9.17
CA THR A 711 -35.94 -18.44 8.27
C THR A 711 -36.34 -18.64 6.82
N LEU A 712 -35.75 -17.83 5.94
CA LEU A 712 -36.00 -17.86 4.51
C LEU A 712 -35.39 -19.13 3.89
N THR A 713 -36.22 -19.94 3.22
CA THR A 713 -35.81 -21.24 2.66
C THR A 713 -36.57 -21.55 1.39
N ALA A 714 -36.03 -22.45 0.57
CA ALA A 714 -36.73 -23.00 -0.57
C ALA A 714 -37.45 -24.31 -0.25
N THR A 715 -38.42 -24.65 -1.08
CA THR A 715 -39.12 -25.93 -1.09
C THR A 715 -38.60 -26.83 -2.21
N ALA A 716 -38.94 -28.12 -2.17
CA ALA A 716 -38.57 -29.08 -3.22
C ALA A 716 -39.15 -28.72 -4.60
N ASP A 717 -40.29 -28.01 -4.65
CA ASP A 717 -40.89 -27.45 -5.87
C ASP A 717 -40.29 -26.09 -6.28
N LYS A 718 -39.14 -25.70 -5.70
CA LYS A 718 -38.38 -24.49 -6.04
C LYS A 718 -39.16 -23.20 -5.82
N LYS A 719 -39.92 -23.12 -4.72
CA LYS A 719 -40.60 -21.90 -4.28
C LYS A 719 -40.02 -21.42 -2.96
N LEU A 720 -40.09 -20.12 -2.74
CA LEU A 720 -39.64 -19.49 -1.51
C LEU A 720 -40.70 -19.63 -0.41
N THR A 721 -40.27 -19.98 0.79
CA THR A 721 -41.12 -20.11 1.98
C THR A 721 -40.34 -19.75 3.25
N THR A 722 -40.98 -19.87 4.42
CA THR A 722 -40.29 -19.84 5.71
C THR A 722 -40.58 -21.09 6.53
N ARG A 723 -39.56 -21.58 7.26
CA ARG A 723 -39.72 -22.66 8.24
C ARG A 723 -39.92 -22.06 9.64
N SER A 724 -40.81 -22.69 10.42
CA SER A 724 -41.08 -22.40 11.84
C SER A 724 -41.81 -21.08 12.16
N ALA A 725 -42.58 -20.53 11.21
CA ALA A 725 -43.30 -19.27 11.42
C ALA A 725 -44.56 -19.46 12.30
N THR A 726 -44.53 -19.00 13.56
CA THR A 726 -45.74 -18.82 14.38
C THR A 726 -45.78 -17.42 14.98
N ALA A 727 -46.97 -16.87 15.21
CA ALA A 727 -47.17 -15.48 15.66
C ALA A 727 -46.71 -15.19 17.11
N ALA A 728 -46.07 -16.13 17.82
CA ALA A 728 -45.91 -16.08 19.28
C ALA A 728 -44.50 -16.39 19.85
N GLY A 729 -43.46 -16.56 19.04
CA GLY A 729 -42.11 -16.88 19.56
C GLY A 729 -41.22 -15.66 19.77
N THR A 730 -40.56 -15.55 20.91
CA THR A 730 -39.40 -14.66 21.12
C THR A 730 -38.17 -15.22 20.38
N LEU A 731 -37.26 -14.33 19.96
CA LEU A 731 -35.99 -14.62 19.25
C LEU A 731 -35.19 -15.82 19.81
N THR A 732 -35.29 -16.09 21.11
CA THR A 732 -34.53 -17.12 21.83
C THR A 732 -34.99 -18.56 21.54
N ALA A 733 -36.25 -18.78 21.14
CA ALA A 733 -36.78 -20.13 20.88
C ALA A 733 -36.46 -20.65 19.46
N PHE A 734 -36.15 -19.76 18.52
CA PHE A 734 -36.05 -20.11 17.10
C PHE A 734 -34.69 -20.62 16.65
N ALA A 735 -33.61 -20.25 17.34
CA ALA A 735 -32.27 -20.78 17.07
C ALA A 735 -32.19 -22.31 17.28
N GLY A 736 -33.12 -22.90 18.03
CA GLY A 736 -33.10 -24.31 18.45
C GLY A 736 -33.96 -25.29 17.63
N GLN A 737 -34.62 -24.88 16.53
CA GLN A 737 -35.53 -25.79 15.78
C GLN A 737 -35.25 -25.95 14.29
N GLN A 738 -34.30 -25.21 13.71
CA GLN A 738 -34.00 -25.31 12.29
C GLN A 738 -32.73 -26.10 12.04
N ASP A 739 -32.84 -27.15 11.22
CA ASP A 739 -31.67 -27.85 10.70
C ASP A 739 -30.91 -26.95 9.72
N VAL A 740 -29.77 -26.43 10.18
CA VAL A 740 -28.90 -25.55 9.37
C VAL A 740 -28.08 -26.34 8.36
N THR A 741 -28.12 -27.68 8.39
CA THR A 741 -27.45 -28.53 7.41
C THR A 741 -28.26 -28.73 6.13
N ASP A 742 -29.54 -28.33 6.12
CA ASP A 742 -30.40 -28.46 4.94
C ASP A 742 -29.98 -27.47 3.83
N PRO A 743 -29.55 -27.94 2.64
CA PRO A 743 -29.19 -27.07 1.52
C PRO A 743 -30.31 -26.11 1.10
N LEU A 744 -31.59 -26.47 1.27
CA LEU A 744 -32.73 -25.61 0.94
C LEU A 744 -32.85 -24.41 1.89
N ALA A 745 -32.25 -24.47 3.08
CA ALA A 745 -32.25 -23.39 4.06
C ALA A 745 -31.04 -22.45 3.92
N ASN A 746 -30.14 -22.72 2.98
CA ASN A 746 -28.87 -22.01 2.87
C ASN A 746 -28.70 -21.33 1.51
N TRP A 747 -28.03 -20.19 1.56
CA TRP A 747 -27.91 -19.24 0.46
C TRP A 747 -26.44 -18.91 0.19
N VAL A 748 -26.05 -18.80 -1.07
CA VAL A 748 -24.83 -18.11 -1.48
C VAL A 748 -25.21 -16.67 -1.79
N ILE A 749 -24.44 -15.71 -1.27
CA ILE A 749 -24.61 -14.31 -1.60
C ILE A 749 -23.37 -13.87 -2.39
N LEU A 750 -23.59 -13.54 -3.65
CA LEU A 750 -22.57 -13.02 -4.55
C LEU A 750 -22.59 -11.50 -4.48
N HIS A 751 -21.41 -10.87 -4.45
CA HIS A 751 -21.26 -9.42 -4.47
C HIS A 751 -20.44 -9.00 -5.68
N ASP A 752 -20.96 -8.04 -6.42
CA ASP A 752 -20.22 -7.37 -7.47
C ASP A 752 -19.58 -6.08 -6.93
N GLU A 753 -18.27 -6.16 -6.63
CA GLU A 753 -17.51 -5.09 -5.95
C GLU A 753 -17.52 -3.75 -6.66
N ARG A 754 -17.49 -3.77 -7.99
CA ARG A 754 -17.37 -2.54 -8.79
C ARG A 754 -18.71 -1.82 -8.89
N TYR A 755 -19.82 -2.54 -8.67
CA TYR A 755 -21.18 -2.09 -8.99
C TYR A 755 -22.17 -2.20 -7.83
N SER A 756 -21.70 -2.67 -6.66
CA SER A 756 -22.45 -2.77 -5.40
C SER A 756 -23.74 -3.61 -5.46
N GLY A 757 -23.87 -4.48 -6.46
CA GLY A 757 -25.00 -5.39 -6.64
C GLY A 757 -24.80 -6.70 -5.88
N TYR A 758 -25.88 -7.23 -5.28
CA TYR A 758 -25.89 -8.49 -4.56
C TYR A 758 -26.85 -9.47 -5.23
N TYR A 759 -26.44 -10.74 -5.33
CA TYR A 759 -27.25 -11.79 -5.92
C TYR A 759 -27.35 -12.94 -4.94
N LEU A 760 -28.58 -13.35 -4.62
CA LEU A 760 -28.83 -14.42 -3.66
C LEU A 760 -29.18 -15.69 -4.42
N TYR A 761 -28.43 -16.76 -4.18
CA TYR A 761 -28.62 -18.07 -4.81
C TYR A 761 -28.93 -19.12 -3.73
N ASN A 762 -30.06 -19.81 -3.84
CA ASN A 762 -30.39 -20.89 -2.92
C ASN A 762 -29.68 -22.18 -3.34
N ILE A 763 -28.94 -22.79 -2.40
CA ILE A 763 -28.08 -23.94 -2.67
C ILE A 763 -28.94 -25.17 -3.04
N GLY A 764 -29.96 -25.51 -2.25
CA GLY A 764 -30.77 -26.70 -2.47
C GLY A 764 -31.73 -26.61 -3.66
N ALA A 765 -32.25 -25.43 -3.98
CA ALA A 765 -33.16 -25.24 -5.11
C ALA A 765 -32.44 -25.02 -6.45
N GLU A 766 -31.15 -24.66 -6.39
CA GLU A 766 -30.30 -24.30 -7.53
C GLU A 766 -30.89 -23.14 -8.36
N ARG A 767 -31.32 -22.08 -7.67
CA ARG A 767 -32.01 -20.93 -8.26
C ARG A 767 -31.64 -19.63 -7.54
N PHE A 768 -31.64 -18.52 -8.28
CA PHE A 768 -31.51 -17.17 -7.75
C PHE A 768 -32.83 -16.66 -7.18
N LEU A 769 -32.76 -15.84 -6.13
CA LEU A 769 -33.86 -15.00 -5.69
C LEU A 769 -34.20 -14.00 -6.81
N ASN A 770 -35.48 -13.94 -7.17
CA ASN A 770 -35.98 -13.01 -8.18
C ASN A 770 -37.42 -12.62 -7.82
N LEU A 771 -37.63 -11.35 -7.43
CA LEU A 771 -38.91 -10.82 -6.98
C LEU A 771 -40.01 -10.81 -8.05
N SER A 772 -39.62 -10.91 -9.32
CA SER A 772 -40.54 -10.92 -10.46
C SER A 772 -40.89 -12.33 -10.95
N ALA A 773 -40.25 -13.38 -10.41
CA ALA A 773 -40.48 -14.76 -10.79
C ALA A 773 -41.61 -15.41 -9.98
N ASP A 774 -42.35 -16.36 -10.58
CA ASP A 774 -43.33 -17.18 -9.84
C ASP A 774 -42.62 -17.95 -8.71
N GLY A 775 -43.15 -17.84 -7.48
CA GLY A 775 -42.52 -18.43 -6.30
C GLY A 775 -41.18 -17.80 -5.87
N PHE A 776 -40.81 -16.64 -6.43
CA PHE A 776 -39.62 -15.83 -6.08
C PHE A 776 -38.25 -16.45 -6.42
N LEU A 777 -38.20 -17.56 -7.17
CA LEU A 777 -36.94 -18.23 -7.54
C LEU A 777 -36.83 -18.43 -9.06
N SER A 778 -35.65 -18.16 -9.62
CA SER A 778 -35.41 -18.18 -11.07
C SER A 778 -34.00 -18.63 -11.45
N THR A 779 -33.82 -19.08 -12.70
CA THR A 779 -32.46 -19.24 -13.28
C THR A 779 -31.85 -17.89 -13.66
N GLN A 780 -32.69 -16.87 -13.86
CA GLN A 780 -32.26 -15.51 -14.18
C GLN A 780 -31.97 -14.75 -12.88
N PRO A 781 -30.71 -14.35 -12.62
CA PRO A 781 -30.35 -13.59 -11.43
C PRO A 781 -31.00 -12.20 -11.45
N GLN A 782 -31.38 -11.71 -10.27
CA GLN A 782 -31.79 -10.32 -10.07
C GLN A 782 -30.80 -9.65 -9.12
N SER A 783 -30.38 -8.43 -9.44
CA SER A 783 -29.52 -7.64 -8.58
C SER A 783 -30.32 -7.02 -7.43
N PHE A 784 -29.78 -7.12 -6.23
CA PHE A 784 -30.30 -6.51 -5.02
C PHE A 784 -29.29 -5.51 -4.46
N SER A 785 -29.77 -4.41 -3.90
CA SER A 785 -29.02 -3.63 -2.92
C SER A 785 -29.15 -4.29 -1.55
N MET A 786 -28.01 -4.50 -0.89
CA MET A 786 -27.94 -5.00 0.48
C MET A 786 -27.55 -3.86 1.43
N ARG A 787 -28.38 -3.59 2.44
CA ARG A 787 -28.13 -2.52 3.42
C ARG A 787 -28.20 -3.05 4.84
N ALA A 788 -27.17 -2.78 5.63
CA ALA A 788 -27.19 -3.04 7.06
C ALA A 788 -28.05 -2.00 7.78
N SER A 789 -28.90 -2.44 8.70
CA SER A 789 -29.72 -1.58 9.55
C SER A 789 -29.89 -2.21 10.93
N GLY A 790 -29.43 -1.51 11.97
CA GLY A 790 -29.32 -2.08 13.30
C GLY A 790 -28.40 -3.30 13.28
N LYS A 791 -28.93 -4.47 13.66
CA LYS A 791 -28.17 -5.73 13.70
C LYS A 791 -28.53 -6.73 12.58
N GLY A 792 -29.18 -6.29 11.49
CA GLY A 792 -29.54 -7.15 10.35
C GLY A 792 -29.55 -6.42 9.02
N PHE A 793 -30.03 -7.09 7.97
CA PHE A 793 -29.89 -6.66 6.58
C PHE A 793 -31.21 -6.63 5.83
N TYR A 794 -31.34 -5.62 4.95
CA TYR A 794 -32.36 -5.55 3.91
C TYR A 794 -31.80 -6.02 2.57
N PHE A 795 -32.63 -6.72 1.80
CA PHE A 795 -32.38 -7.03 0.40
C PHE A 795 -33.46 -6.35 -0.44
N THR A 796 -33.06 -5.40 -1.28
CA THR A 796 -33.98 -4.54 -2.04
C THR A 796 -33.67 -4.58 -3.54
N ALA A 797 -34.69 -4.76 -4.38
CA ALA A 797 -34.59 -4.59 -5.83
C ALA A 797 -35.46 -3.38 -6.22
N GLY A 798 -34.83 -2.25 -6.57
CA GLY A 798 -35.53 -0.98 -6.73
C GLY A 798 -36.17 -0.51 -5.41
N SER A 799 -37.48 -0.25 -5.42
CA SER A 799 -38.26 0.11 -4.23
C SER A 799 -38.85 -1.10 -3.49
N GLU A 800 -38.66 -2.31 -3.98
CA GLU A 800 -39.23 -3.53 -3.42
C GLU A 800 -38.21 -4.30 -2.57
N ALA A 801 -38.67 -4.89 -1.47
CA ALA A 801 -37.90 -5.73 -0.57
C ALA A 801 -38.59 -7.06 -0.33
N ILE A 802 -37.81 -8.12 -0.15
CA ILE A 802 -38.34 -9.41 0.32
C ILE A 802 -38.75 -9.29 1.80
N GLY A 803 -39.98 -9.67 2.13
CA GLY A 803 -40.54 -9.58 3.48
C GLY A 803 -41.22 -10.88 3.91
N VAL A 804 -41.23 -11.12 5.24
CA VAL A 804 -41.89 -12.27 5.87
C VAL A 804 -42.93 -11.80 6.88
N ASN A 805 -44.18 -12.22 6.70
CA ASN A 805 -45.26 -12.00 7.65
C ASN A 805 -46.14 -13.25 7.78
N SER A 806 -46.05 -13.94 8.92
CA SER A 806 -46.77 -15.20 9.16
C SER A 806 -48.26 -15.04 9.49
N THR A 807 -48.75 -13.81 9.63
CA THR A 807 -50.17 -13.53 9.95
C THR A 807 -51.05 -13.36 8.70
N ASP A 808 -50.46 -13.43 7.51
CA ASP A 808 -51.15 -13.25 6.24
C ASP A 808 -51.66 -14.58 5.66
N ALA A 809 -52.94 -14.62 5.27
CA ALA A 809 -53.57 -15.77 4.65
C ALA A 809 -53.09 -16.02 3.20
N ALA A 810 -52.51 -15.01 2.54
CA ALA A 810 -52.02 -15.12 1.16
C ALA A 810 -50.63 -15.79 1.04
N GLY A 811 -50.00 -16.15 2.16
CA GLY A 811 -48.66 -16.75 2.22
C GLY A 811 -47.68 -15.91 3.02
N ALA A 812 -46.70 -16.56 3.65
CA ALA A 812 -45.79 -15.91 4.59
C ALA A 812 -44.74 -15.00 3.93
N VAL A 813 -44.38 -15.23 2.65
CA VAL A 813 -43.33 -14.52 1.92
C VAL A 813 -43.94 -13.63 0.83
N LYS A 814 -43.51 -12.37 0.75
CA LYS A 814 -44.04 -11.38 -0.20
C LYS A 814 -43.08 -10.23 -0.49
N THR A 815 -43.37 -9.47 -1.54
CA THR A 815 -42.74 -8.17 -1.82
C THR A 815 -43.36 -7.07 -0.94
N THR A 816 -42.52 -6.18 -0.44
CA THR A 816 -42.90 -5.10 0.49
C THR A 816 -42.07 -3.84 0.23
N GLY A 817 -42.52 -2.66 0.67
CA GLY A 817 -41.76 -1.40 0.53
C GLY A 817 -40.66 -1.17 1.58
N GLY A 818 -40.07 -2.23 2.16
CA GLY A 818 -39.07 -2.14 3.23
C GLY A 818 -39.68 -1.85 4.61
N SER A 819 -39.91 -2.89 5.40
CA SER A 819 -40.49 -2.79 6.76
C SER A 819 -39.72 -3.68 7.75
N ALA A 820 -40.07 -3.68 9.04
CA ALA A 820 -39.45 -4.60 10.02
C ALA A 820 -39.56 -6.10 9.62
N TYR A 821 -40.54 -6.44 8.78
CA TYR A 821 -40.73 -7.78 8.21
C TYR A 821 -39.69 -8.14 7.13
N SER A 822 -38.90 -7.19 6.65
CA SER A 822 -37.90 -7.35 5.58
C SER A 822 -36.46 -7.39 6.09
N LEU A 823 -36.27 -7.39 7.42
CA LEU A 823 -34.97 -7.46 8.08
C LEU A 823 -34.56 -8.89 8.40
N PHE A 824 -33.33 -9.25 8.04
CA PHE A 824 -32.78 -10.57 8.30
C PHE A 824 -31.46 -10.52 9.06
N TYR A 825 -31.30 -11.39 10.06
CA TYR A 825 -30.00 -11.81 10.53
C TYR A 825 -29.38 -12.74 9.49
N VAL A 826 -28.14 -12.45 9.13
CA VAL A 826 -27.35 -13.25 8.19
C VAL A 826 -26.31 -14.02 8.99
N TYR A 827 -26.46 -15.33 9.04
CA TYR A 827 -25.54 -16.23 9.72
C TYR A 827 -24.68 -16.94 8.70
N ASP A 828 -23.38 -16.75 8.81
CA ASP A 828 -22.35 -17.46 8.08
C ASP A 828 -22.26 -18.91 8.59
N ASN A 829 -22.67 -19.86 7.76
CA ASN A 829 -22.76 -21.27 8.09
C ASN A 829 -21.51 -22.01 7.62
N TYR A 830 -20.59 -22.22 8.55
CA TYR A 830 -19.33 -22.91 8.28
C TYR A 830 -19.49 -24.42 8.04
N GLY A 831 -20.66 -25.00 8.33
CA GLY A 831 -20.96 -26.40 8.06
C GLY A 831 -21.21 -26.72 6.58
N LEU A 832 -21.38 -25.70 5.72
CA LEU A 832 -21.78 -25.87 4.31
C LEU A 832 -20.93 -25.00 3.36
N ASN A 833 -19.60 -25.04 3.49
CA ASN A 833 -18.72 -24.35 2.55
C ASN A 833 -18.94 -24.82 1.11
N GLN A 834 -18.95 -23.88 0.17
CA GLN A 834 -19.23 -24.18 -1.23
C GLN A 834 -17.93 -24.48 -1.99
N PRO A 835 -17.94 -25.45 -2.93
CA PRO A 835 -16.78 -25.70 -3.76
C PRO A 835 -16.49 -24.49 -4.65
N VAL A 836 -15.19 -24.22 -4.87
CA VAL A 836 -14.70 -23.14 -5.74
C VAL A 836 -15.33 -23.18 -7.13
N THR A 837 -15.60 -24.37 -7.67
CA THR A 837 -16.23 -24.54 -8.98
C THR A 837 -17.64 -23.97 -9.07
N LEU A 838 -18.46 -24.12 -8.00
CA LEU A 838 -19.80 -23.51 -7.96
C LEU A 838 -19.68 -21.99 -7.88
N ARG A 839 -18.79 -21.49 -7.01
CA ARG A 839 -18.49 -20.05 -6.89
C ARG A 839 -18.16 -19.46 -8.26
N ASP A 840 -17.17 -20.01 -8.95
CA ASP A 840 -16.69 -19.46 -10.23
C ASP A 840 -17.78 -19.49 -11.29
N SER A 841 -18.59 -20.55 -11.31
CA SER A 841 -19.75 -20.65 -12.21
C SER A 841 -20.80 -19.58 -11.92
N LEU A 842 -21.09 -19.31 -10.65
CA LEU A 842 -22.05 -18.28 -10.25
C LEU A 842 -21.51 -16.87 -10.49
N THR A 843 -20.22 -16.61 -10.19
CA THR A 843 -19.56 -15.32 -10.45
C THR A 843 -19.56 -15.00 -11.94
N ALA A 844 -19.22 -15.97 -12.80
CA ALA A 844 -19.24 -15.79 -14.25
C ALA A 844 -20.63 -15.46 -14.81
N ILE A 845 -21.71 -15.84 -14.12
CA ILE A 845 -23.08 -15.49 -14.49
C ILE A 845 -23.39 -14.03 -14.11
N VAL A 846 -22.94 -13.55 -12.95
CA VAL A 846 -23.37 -12.25 -12.40
C VAL A 846 -22.46 -11.08 -12.73
N GLU A 847 -21.16 -11.30 -12.94
CA GLU A 847 -20.17 -10.26 -13.21
C GLU A 847 -20.47 -9.43 -14.48
N PRO A 848 -20.89 -10.03 -15.62
CA PRO A 848 -21.28 -9.23 -16.79
C PRO A 848 -22.47 -8.32 -16.53
N LEU A 849 -23.39 -8.69 -15.63
CA LEU A 849 -24.60 -7.92 -15.35
C LEU A 849 -24.29 -6.63 -14.61
N GLY A 850 -23.41 -6.67 -13.60
CA GLY A 850 -22.99 -5.44 -12.93
C GLY A 850 -22.18 -4.54 -13.85
N LYS A 851 -21.28 -5.11 -14.66
CA LYS A 851 -20.46 -4.34 -15.62
C LYS A 851 -21.30 -3.63 -16.66
N ALA A 852 -22.29 -4.31 -17.22
CA ALA A 852 -23.26 -3.69 -18.12
C ALA A 852 -24.04 -2.56 -17.43
N ALA A 853 -24.52 -2.75 -16.19
CA ALA A 853 -25.28 -1.73 -15.47
C ALA A 853 -24.48 -0.41 -15.25
N LEU A 854 -23.18 -0.48 -14.93
CA LEU A 854 -22.35 0.73 -14.87
C LEU A 854 -22.20 1.38 -16.23
N TYR A 855 -21.82 0.59 -17.25
CA TYR A 855 -21.64 1.12 -18.58
C TYR A 855 -22.92 1.81 -19.05
N MET A 856 -24.09 1.24 -18.79
CA MET A 856 -25.36 1.88 -19.11
C MET A 856 -25.56 3.24 -18.42
N HIS A 857 -25.07 3.42 -17.19
CA HIS A 857 -25.15 4.71 -16.49
C HIS A 857 -24.29 5.79 -17.15
N ASN A 858 -23.10 5.42 -17.63
CA ASN A 858 -22.11 6.39 -18.12
C ASN A 858 -22.16 6.61 -19.64
N ILE A 859 -22.55 5.59 -20.42
CA ILE A 859 -22.42 5.59 -21.88
C ILE A 859 -23.36 6.55 -22.58
N GLN A 860 -24.48 6.91 -21.95
CA GLN A 860 -25.43 7.83 -22.56
C GLN A 860 -24.81 9.21 -22.78
N GLN A 861 -23.90 9.65 -21.90
CA GLN A 861 -23.15 10.89 -22.09
C GLN A 861 -22.18 10.79 -23.27
N MET A 862 -21.52 9.63 -23.44
CA MET A 862 -20.64 9.36 -24.59
C MET A 862 -21.41 9.37 -25.90
N ILE A 863 -22.59 8.73 -25.95
CA ILE A 863 -23.48 8.73 -27.12
C ILE A 863 -23.94 10.16 -27.45
N ASN A 864 -24.16 11.01 -26.44
CA ASN A 864 -24.58 12.38 -26.65
C ASN A 864 -23.42 13.33 -27.04
N ALA A 865 -22.16 12.90 -26.94
CA ALA A 865 -21.01 13.71 -27.32
C ALA A 865 -20.98 13.95 -28.86
N PRO A 866 -20.51 15.12 -29.32
CA PRO A 866 -20.31 15.36 -30.75
C PRO A 866 -19.32 14.35 -31.35
N VAL A 867 -19.61 13.88 -32.58
CA VAL A 867 -18.66 13.07 -33.36
C VAL A 867 -17.48 13.96 -33.80
N GLY A 868 -16.27 13.40 -33.85
CA GLY A 868 -15.08 14.11 -34.35
C GLY A 868 -14.33 14.94 -33.31
N VAL A 869 -14.66 14.79 -32.03
CA VAL A 869 -13.97 15.46 -30.91
C VAL A 869 -13.27 14.44 -30.02
N VAL A 870 -12.22 14.85 -29.33
CA VAL A 870 -11.52 14.05 -28.31
C VAL A 870 -12.51 13.56 -27.24
N GLY A 871 -12.51 12.26 -26.97
CA GLY A 871 -13.47 11.56 -26.12
C GLY A 871 -14.76 11.15 -26.83
N GLY A 872 -15.07 11.74 -27.99
CA GLY A 872 -16.22 11.39 -28.83
C GLY A 872 -15.89 10.33 -29.88
N PHE A 873 -16.90 9.88 -30.62
CA PHE A 873 -16.74 8.88 -31.67
C PHE A 873 -16.02 9.42 -32.90
N THR A 874 -15.31 8.55 -33.61
CA THR A 874 -14.66 8.86 -34.91
C THR A 874 -15.69 9.12 -36.02
N SER A 875 -16.85 8.45 -35.95
CA SER A 875 -17.90 8.50 -36.96
C SER A 875 -19.31 8.33 -36.37
N GLU A 876 -20.32 8.74 -37.14
CA GLU A 876 -21.72 8.52 -36.81
C GLU A 876 -22.12 7.03 -36.79
N GLU A 877 -21.44 6.21 -37.58
CA GLU A 877 -21.65 4.76 -37.62
C GLU A 877 -21.20 4.09 -36.32
N ALA A 878 -19.99 4.41 -35.84
CA ALA A 878 -19.47 3.91 -34.58
C ALA A 878 -20.37 4.27 -33.38
N ARG A 879 -20.96 5.47 -33.40
CA ARG A 879 -21.94 5.91 -32.41
C ARG A 879 -23.23 5.09 -32.47
N ALA A 880 -23.76 4.85 -33.67
CA ALA A 880 -25.00 4.11 -33.87
C ALA A 880 -24.87 2.63 -33.44
N ASP A 881 -23.72 2.00 -33.72
CA ASP A 881 -23.44 0.63 -33.30
C ASP A 881 -23.49 0.48 -31.78
N LEU A 882 -22.91 1.44 -31.05
CA LEU A 882 -22.95 1.41 -29.60
C LEU A 882 -24.35 1.69 -29.03
N GLN A 883 -25.10 2.62 -29.63
CA GLN A 883 -26.49 2.89 -29.25
C GLN A 883 -27.36 1.64 -29.40
N ALA A 884 -27.19 0.88 -30.49
CA ALA A 884 -27.91 -0.37 -30.70
C ALA A 884 -27.53 -1.47 -29.69
N ALA A 885 -26.28 -1.50 -29.23
CA ALA A 885 -25.82 -2.39 -28.18
C ALA A 885 -26.38 -1.97 -26.80
N TYR A 886 -26.43 -0.67 -26.51
CA TYR A 886 -27.00 -0.11 -25.29
C TYR A 886 -28.48 -0.49 -25.10
N GLU A 887 -29.29 -0.40 -26.15
CA GLU A 887 -30.72 -0.76 -26.11
C GLU A 887 -30.98 -2.25 -25.79
N LYS A 888 -29.96 -3.10 -25.93
CA LYS A 888 -30.04 -4.55 -25.67
C LYS A 888 -29.26 -4.98 -24.42
N ALA A 889 -28.66 -4.04 -23.69
CA ALA A 889 -27.75 -4.33 -22.60
C ALA A 889 -28.37 -5.21 -21.50
N ASP A 890 -29.65 -5.05 -21.19
CA ASP A 890 -30.36 -5.88 -20.19
C ASP A 890 -30.50 -7.35 -20.61
N THR A 891 -30.53 -7.63 -21.92
CA THR A 891 -30.73 -8.98 -22.47
C THR A 891 -29.45 -9.63 -23.00
N ASN A 892 -28.43 -8.80 -23.30
CA ASN A 892 -27.14 -9.25 -23.79
C ASN A 892 -26.00 -8.38 -23.24
N PRO A 893 -25.74 -8.46 -21.92
CA PRO A 893 -24.78 -7.59 -21.23
C PRO A 893 -23.36 -7.74 -21.77
N GLN A 894 -22.95 -8.97 -22.13
CA GLN A 894 -21.59 -9.23 -22.63
C GLN A 894 -21.36 -8.60 -24.01
N ALA A 895 -22.33 -8.67 -24.92
CA ALA A 895 -22.21 -8.01 -26.22
C ALA A 895 -22.14 -6.49 -26.07
N PHE A 896 -22.93 -5.91 -25.14
CA PHE A 896 -22.86 -4.48 -24.83
C PHE A 896 -21.50 -4.07 -24.25
N ILE A 897 -20.96 -4.83 -23.29
CA ILE A 897 -19.61 -4.62 -22.73
C ILE A 897 -18.57 -4.61 -23.85
N ASN A 898 -18.59 -5.62 -24.72
CA ASN A 898 -17.66 -5.69 -25.83
C ASN A 898 -17.82 -4.50 -26.79
N ALA A 899 -19.04 -4.03 -27.04
CA ALA A 899 -19.28 -2.86 -27.87
C ALA A 899 -18.70 -1.58 -27.24
N VAL A 900 -18.85 -1.41 -25.91
CA VAL A 900 -18.28 -0.26 -25.17
C VAL A 900 -16.75 -0.28 -25.18
N GLU A 901 -16.14 -1.43 -24.87
CA GLU A 901 -14.67 -1.54 -24.77
C GLU A 901 -13.97 -1.42 -26.13
N ASN A 902 -14.68 -1.72 -27.22
CA ASN A 902 -14.19 -1.55 -28.59
C ASN A 902 -14.80 -0.33 -29.29
N ALA A 903 -15.41 0.61 -28.54
CA ALA A 903 -15.97 1.80 -29.13
C ALA A 903 -14.87 2.64 -29.80
N ASP A 904 -15.08 2.96 -31.08
CA ASP A 904 -14.12 3.73 -31.87
C ASP A 904 -14.22 5.22 -31.51
N ILE A 905 -13.44 5.62 -30.49
CA ILE A 905 -13.39 6.98 -29.94
C ILE A 905 -12.04 7.65 -30.21
N ILE A 906 -12.05 8.98 -30.28
CA ILE A 906 -10.86 9.79 -30.53
C ILE A 906 -10.13 10.04 -29.21
N ALA A 907 -8.88 9.58 -29.09
CA ALA A 907 -8.06 9.81 -27.90
C ALA A 907 -7.44 11.23 -27.88
N PHE A 908 -7.14 11.74 -26.67
CA PHE A 908 -6.33 12.95 -26.50
C PHE A 908 -4.85 12.60 -26.64
N ASP A 909 -4.18 13.15 -27.63
CA ASP A 909 -2.73 13.08 -27.82
C ASP A 909 -2.12 14.48 -27.69
N PRO A 910 -1.63 14.88 -26.52
CA PRO A 910 -1.13 16.23 -26.32
C PRO A 910 0.12 16.50 -27.16
N ASP A 911 1.03 15.54 -27.32
CA ASP A 911 2.37 15.80 -27.85
C ASP A 911 2.46 15.66 -29.38
N HIS A 912 1.54 14.89 -29.98
CA HIS A 912 1.51 14.57 -31.40
C HIS A 912 0.16 14.87 -32.07
N SER A 913 -0.65 15.76 -31.51
CA SER A 913 -1.82 16.25 -32.23
C SER A 913 -2.02 17.73 -31.96
N VAL A 914 -2.73 18.35 -32.88
CA VAL A 914 -3.11 19.75 -32.78
C VAL A 914 -4.61 19.86 -32.90
N TYR A 915 -5.18 20.82 -32.19
CA TYR A 915 -6.59 20.87 -31.89
C TYR A 915 -7.18 22.23 -32.23
N LYS A 916 -8.40 22.23 -32.74
CA LYS A 916 -9.29 23.39 -32.67
C LYS A 916 -10.06 23.29 -31.37
N LEU A 917 -10.10 24.38 -30.60
CA LEU A 917 -10.82 24.42 -29.34
C LEU A 917 -12.19 25.06 -29.60
N ARG A 918 -13.23 24.23 -29.66
CA ARG A 918 -14.62 24.66 -29.85
C ARG A 918 -15.31 24.79 -28.50
N SER A 919 -16.05 25.88 -28.28
CA SER A 919 -16.84 26.04 -27.07
C SER A 919 -17.98 25.01 -27.04
N ALA A 920 -18.19 24.39 -25.89
CA ALA A 920 -19.30 23.47 -25.65
C ALA A 920 -20.61 24.19 -25.26
N TYR A 921 -20.67 25.52 -25.41
CA TYR A 921 -21.84 26.33 -25.09
C TYR A 921 -22.55 26.79 -26.36
N ASP A 922 -23.80 26.36 -26.55
CA ASP A 922 -24.56 26.54 -27.79
C ASP A 922 -25.04 27.99 -28.02
N GLY A 923 -25.06 28.82 -26.97
CA GLY A 923 -25.43 30.24 -27.06
C GLY A 923 -24.38 31.15 -27.73
N LEU A 924 -23.21 30.60 -28.07
CA LEU A 924 -22.12 31.27 -28.80
C LEU A 924 -22.17 30.99 -30.31
N SER A 925 -23.32 30.65 -30.88
CA SER A 925 -23.50 30.23 -32.28
C SER A 925 -22.90 31.16 -33.35
N ALA A 926 -22.63 32.42 -33.02
CA ALA A 926 -21.89 33.31 -33.90
C ALA A 926 -20.36 33.12 -33.83
N THR A 927 -19.77 32.68 -32.69
CA THR A 927 -18.32 32.61 -32.37
C THR A 927 -17.86 31.35 -31.59
N PRO A 928 -17.73 30.18 -32.23
CA PRO A 928 -17.54 28.92 -31.50
C PRO A 928 -16.07 28.57 -31.16
N TYR A 929 -15.04 29.17 -31.77
CA TYR A 929 -13.64 28.73 -31.58
C TYR A 929 -12.76 29.71 -30.81
N LEU A 930 -11.84 29.18 -29.99
CA LEU A 930 -10.79 29.96 -29.32
C LEU A 930 -9.76 30.46 -30.35
N THR A 931 -9.25 31.68 -30.17
CA THR A 931 -8.21 32.29 -31.02
C THR A 931 -7.37 33.30 -30.21
N SER A 932 -6.28 33.84 -30.78
CA SER A 932 -5.42 34.88 -30.20
C SER A 932 -5.25 36.08 -31.14
N ASP A 933 -4.97 37.27 -30.58
CA ASP A 933 -4.74 38.51 -31.35
C ASP A 933 -3.24 38.86 -31.45
N PRO A 934 -2.84 39.77 -32.37
CA PRO A 934 -1.46 40.27 -32.45
C PRO A 934 -0.99 41.03 -31.21
N GLY A 935 -1.89 41.39 -30.29
CA GLY A 935 -1.62 42.02 -29.00
C GLY A 935 -1.36 41.00 -27.88
N GLN A 936 -1.15 39.73 -28.23
CA GLN A 936 -0.84 38.60 -27.35
C GLN A 936 -2.02 38.14 -26.47
N ARG A 937 -3.29 38.36 -26.83
CA ARG A 937 -4.46 38.04 -25.98
C ARG A 937 -5.36 36.98 -26.58
N LEU A 938 -5.91 36.09 -25.75
CA LEU A 938 -6.93 35.10 -26.14
C LEU A 938 -8.36 35.67 -26.19
N TYR A 939 -9.17 35.23 -27.15
CA TYR A 939 -10.60 35.55 -27.28
C TYR A 939 -11.34 34.52 -28.18
N CYS A 940 -12.67 34.56 -28.26
CA CYS A 940 -13.47 33.74 -29.19
C CYS A 940 -13.88 34.55 -30.42
N LYS A 941 -13.90 33.92 -31.60
CA LYS A 941 -14.20 34.61 -32.87
C LYS A 941 -15.25 33.90 -33.71
N ALA A 942 -15.94 34.70 -34.54
CA ALA A 942 -17.03 34.26 -35.40
C ALA A 942 -16.62 33.32 -36.54
N GLU A 943 -17.43 32.30 -36.82
CA GLU A 943 -17.22 31.32 -37.90
C GLU A 943 -17.02 32.01 -39.27
N ALA A 944 -17.70 33.13 -39.50
CA ALA A 944 -17.65 33.90 -40.75
C ALA A 944 -16.42 34.84 -40.91
N LYS A 945 -15.45 34.88 -39.97
CA LYS A 945 -14.28 35.79 -40.04
C LYS A 945 -12.96 35.04 -39.85
N VAL A 946 -12.39 34.57 -40.96
CA VAL A 946 -11.03 33.99 -41.17
C VAL A 946 -10.09 34.07 -39.95
N ALA A 947 -10.01 32.96 -39.20
CA ALA A 947 -8.80 32.29 -38.69
C ALA A 947 -9.25 31.24 -37.65
N GLU A 948 -9.35 29.97 -38.05
CA GLU A 948 -9.47 28.84 -37.12
C GLU A 948 -8.09 28.57 -36.55
N GLN A 949 -7.87 28.97 -35.31
CA GLN A 949 -6.56 28.84 -34.71
C GLN A 949 -6.33 27.41 -34.23
N ILE A 950 -5.15 26.90 -34.55
CA ILE A 950 -4.73 25.56 -34.18
C ILE A 950 -3.90 25.67 -32.91
N PHE A 951 -4.25 24.85 -31.92
CA PHE A 951 -3.60 24.79 -30.62
C PHE A 951 -2.85 23.47 -30.48
N ARG A 952 -1.62 23.56 -29.97
CA ARG A 952 -0.81 22.40 -29.63
C ARG A 952 -0.68 22.32 -28.12
N PHE A 953 -0.86 21.13 -27.57
CA PHE A 953 -0.55 20.85 -26.17
C PHE A 953 0.87 20.29 -26.10
N GLN A 954 1.54 20.42 -24.97
CA GLN A 954 2.84 19.79 -24.73
C GLN A 954 2.94 19.46 -23.26
N THR A 955 3.24 18.22 -22.94
CA THR A 955 3.33 17.72 -21.56
C THR A 955 4.35 18.53 -20.74
N ARG A 956 3.97 19.01 -19.56
CA ARG A 956 4.82 19.84 -18.69
C ARG A 956 4.46 19.70 -17.20
N GLY A 957 5.27 18.96 -16.45
CA GLY A 957 5.01 18.68 -15.04
C GLY A 957 3.69 17.91 -14.87
N TYR A 958 2.80 18.38 -14.00
CA TYR A 958 1.48 17.77 -13.77
C TYR A 958 0.38 18.26 -14.74
N GLY A 959 0.73 19.00 -15.79
CA GLY A 959 -0.23 19.53 -16.76
C GLY A 959 0.41 19.73 -18.13
N TYR A 960 -0.11 20.71 -18.88
CA TYR A 960 0.25 20.98 -20.26
C TYR A 960 0.64 22.43 -20.44
N SER A 961 1.66 22.66 -21.27
CA SER A 961 1.86 23.96 -21.91
C SER A 961 1.06 24.01 -23.20
N ILE A 962 0.31 25.08 -23.40
CA ILE A 962 -0.55 25.26 -24.57
C ILE A 962 0.11 26.29 -25.48
N HIS A 963 0.24 25.94 -26.75
CA HIS A 963 0.93 26.72 -27.78
C HIS A 963 0.01 27.00 -28.94
N SER A 964 0.24 28.15 -29.56
CA SER A 964 -0.47 28.56 -30.76
C SER A 964 0.33 29.66 -31.46
N GLN A 965 0.52 29.52 -32.77
CA GLN A 965 1.34 30.44 -33.56
C GLN A 965 2.73 30.64 -32.94
N GLY A 966 3.39 29.55 -32.54
CA GLY A 966 4.74 29.56 -31.99
C GLY A 966 4.90 30.33 -30.68
N GLN A 967 3.80 30.70 -30.02
CA GLN A 967 3.78 31.34 -28.71
C GLN A 967 3.06 30.44 -27.71
N SER A 968 3.57 30.39 -26.48
CA SER A 968 2.96 29.65 -25.39
C SER A 968 2.07 30.58 -24.57
N LEU A 969 1.01 30.05 -23.98
CA LEU A 969 0.22 30.81 -23.00
C LEU A 969 1.05 31.06 -21.71
N ARG A 970 0.97 32.25 -21.12
CA ARG A 970 1.60 32.61 -19.83
C ARG A 970 0.75 32.15 -18.63
N PRO A 971 1.34 31.92 -17.43
CA PRO A 971 0.57 31.68 -16.22
C PRO A 971 -0.45 32.79 -15.95
N THR A 972 -1.57 32.44 -15.33
CA THR A 972 -2.58 33.41 -14.88
C THR A 972 -2.16 34.00 -13.53
N GLU A 973 -1.94 35.31 -13.48
CA GLU A 973 -1.60 36.05 -12.25
C GLU A 973 -2.87 36.55 -11.53
N GLY A 974 -3.49 35.73 -10.69
CA GLY A 974 -4.52 36.20 -9.74
C GLY A 974 -5.84 36.73 -10.36
N THR A 975 -6.81 36.99 -9.50
CA THR A 975 -8.26 36.94 -9.77
C THR A 975 -8.89 38.21 -10.39
N SER A 976 -8.19 39.00 -11.21
CA SER A 976 -8.82 40.19 -11.81
C SER A 976 -8.33 40.56 -13.22
N GLY A 977 -9.15 40.26 -14.24
CA GLY A 977 -9.38 41.17 -15.37
C GLY A 977 -8.29 41.30 -16.45
N TYR A 978 -7.21 40.52 -16.42
CA TYR A 978 -6.18 40.53 -17.48
C TYR A 978 -6.31 39.36 -18.48
N ALA A 979 -6.18 39.66 -19.77
CA ALA A 979 -6.26 38.66 -20.83
C ALA A 979 -5.07 37.71 -20.71
N ILE A 980 -5.28 36.40 -20.89
CA ILE A 980 -4.18 35.43 -20.88
C ILE A 980 -3.23 35.82 -22.00
N ALA A 981 -2.04 36.26 -21.60
CA ALA A 981 -1.01 36.72 -22.51
C ALA A 981 -0.28 35.52 -23.13
N THR A 982 0.17 35.65 -24.37
CA THR A 982 1.09 34.70 -25.00
C THR A 982 2.55 35.16 -24.80
N THR A 983 3.49 34.21 -24.83
CA THR A 983 4.92 34.47 -24.67
C THR A 983 5.77 33.60 -25.59
N THR A 984 6.87 34.15 -26.09
CA THR A 984 7.94 33.39 -26.75
C THR A 984 9.03 32.97 -25.77
N ASP A 985 9.07 33.56 -24.57
CA ASP A 985 10.04 33.24 -23.52
C ASP A 985 9.69 31.91 -22.82
N PRO A 986 10.53 30.87 -22.93
CA PRO A 986 10.29 29.58 -22.29
C PRO A 986 10.14 29.64 -20.76
N SER A 987 10.77 30.60 -20.09
CA SER A 987 10.70 30.77 -18.63
C SER A 987 9.34 31.28 -18.15
N GLN A 988 8.59 31.94 -19.03
CA GLN A 988 7.30 32.58 -18.71
C GLN A 988 6.09 31.77 -19.17
N ARG A 989 6.29 30.52 -19.60
CA ARG A 989 5.18 29.65 -20.06
C ARG A 989 4.33 29.22 -18.86
N GLY A 990 3.02 29.11 -19.06
CA GLY A 990 2.07 28.57 -18.08
C GLY A 990 2.03 27.05 -18.07
N THR A 991 1.47 26.49 -17.00
CA THR A 991 1.08 25.08 -16.92
C THR A 991 -0.41 25.02 -16.66
N TYR A 992 -1.14 24.35 -17.54
CA TYR A 992 -2.59 24.22 -17.54
C TYR A 992 -2.99 22.77 -17.33
N ILE A 993 -4.06 22.54 -16.58
CA ILE A 993 -4.69 21.24 -16.42
C ILE A 993 -5.89 21.20 -17.37
N LEU A 994 -6.01 20.09 -18.08
CA LEU A 994 -7.20 19.71 -18.83
C LEU A 994 -8.04 18.83 -17.90
N GLU A 995 -9.16 19.34 -17.42
CA GLU A 995 -10.08 18.62 -16.54
C GLU A 995 -11.34 18.26 -17.30
N GLU A 996 -11.63 16.98 -17.48
CA GLU A 996 -12.89 16.53 -18.06
C GLU A 996 -14.01 16.71 -17.02
N LYS A 997 -15.06 17.47 -17.37
CA LYS A 997 -16.21 17.73 -16.47
C LYS A 997 -17.43 16.89 -16.82
N GLU A 998 -17.63 16.68 -18.11
CA GLU A 998 -18.63 15.80 -18.71
C GLU A 998 -17.91 15.07 -19.85
N TRP A 999 -18.44 13.92 -20.29
CA TRP A 999 -17.77 13.11 -21.31
C TRP A 999 -17.41 13.95 -22.57
N ALA A 1000 -16.14 13.88 -23.00
CA ALA A 1000 -15.57 14.64 -24.12
C ALA A 1000 -15.57 16.18 -23.95
N ASN A 1001 -15.91 16.69 -22.76
CA ASN A 1001 -16.09 18.11 -22.48
C ASN A 1001 -15.12 18.62 -21.40
N PHE A 1002 -14.23 19.51 -21.80
CA PHE A 1002 -13.06 19.86 -21.00
C PHE A 1002 -13.07 21.29 -20.48
N LEU A 1003 -12.57 21.42 -19.25
CA LEU A 1003 -12.17 22.64 -18.60
C LEU A 1003 -10.65 22.82 -18.72
N ILE A 1004 -10.21 24.05 -19.03
CA ILE A 1004 -8.78 24.38 -19.18
C ILE A 1004 -8.41 25.53 -18.23
N GLY A 1005 -7.52 25.28 -17.26
CA GLY A 1005 -7.13 26.25 -16.21
C GLY A 1005 -5.78 25.93 -15.54
N PRO A 1006 -5.23 26.80 -14.66
CA PRO A 1006 -3.94 26.60 -14.00
C PRO A 1006 -4.02 25.61 -12.83
N ALA A 1007 -2.88 24.99 -12.46
CA ALA A 1007 -2.81 23.96 -11.40
C ALA A 1007 -3.12 24.43 -9.96
N GLN A 1008 -3.20 25.74 -9.68
CA GLN A 1008 -3.29 26.30 -8.32
C GLN A 1008 -4.53 27.18 -8.03
N ASN A 1009 -5.58 27.16 -8.85
CA ASN A 1009 -6.81 27.93 -8.56
C ASN A 1009 -8.02 27.35 -9.30
N THR A 1010 -9.01 26.80 -8.57
CA THR A 1010 -10.25 26.27 -9.15
C THR A 1010 -11.18 27.35 -9.73
N ASN A 1011 -10.80 28.63 -9.63
CA ASN A 1011 -11.63 29.76 -10.05
C ASN A 1011 -11.15 30.43 -11.36
N ALA A 1012 -10.04 30.02 -11.98
CA ALA A 1012 -9.44 30.70 -13.13
C ALA A 1012 -9.47 29.85 -14.41
N MET A 1013 -10.55 29.94 -15.20
CA MET A 1013 -10.76 29.10 -16.40
C MET A 1013 -10.69 29.89 -17.71
N ILE A 1014 -10.29 29.23 -18.81
CA ILE A 1014 -10.39 29.78 -20.17
C ILE A 1014 -11.88 29.87 -20.57
N CYS A 1015 -12.40 31.05 -20.91
CA CYS A 1015 -13.81 31.28 -21.25
C CYS A 1015 -14.06 32.06 -22.56
N GLY A 1016 -15.27 31.96 -23.10
CA GLY A 1016 -15.71 32.63 -24.34
C GLY A 1016 -16.76 33.72 -24.15
N ASN A 1017 -16.36 34.97 -24.38
CA ASN A 1017 -17.08 35.99 -25.18
C ASN A 1017 -16.29 37.30 -25.29
N TYR A 1018 -15.29 37.55 -24.42
CA TYR A 1018 -14.17 38.51 -24.57
C TYR A 1018 -13.15 38.22 -23.43
N SER A 1019 -12.22 37.26 -23.57
CA SER A 1019 -11.45 36.76 -22.40
C SER A 1019 -10.47 37.77 -21.80
N PRO A 1020 -10.70 38.16 -20.53
CA PRO A 1020 -9.68 37.98 -19.50
C PRO A 1020 -10.24 37.19 -18.31
N VAL A 1021 -9.46 36.24 -17.80
CA VAL A 1021 -9.76 35.30 -16.69
C VAL A 1021 -10.83 35.84 -15.72
N LYS A 1022 -12.04 35.27 -15.75
CA LYS A 1022 -13.07 35.53 -14.73
C LYS A 1022 -13.00 34.48 -13.63
N THR A 1023 -13.14 34.93 -12.39
CA THR A 1023 -13.54 34.11 -11.25
C THR A 1023 -15.01 33.70 -11.42
N ALA A 1024 -15.27 32.47 -11.85
CA ALA A 1024 -16.62 31.96 -11.97
C ALA A 1024 -16.94 31.02 -10.81
N ALA A 1025 -18.02 31.32 -10.08
CA ALA A 1025 -18.80 30.33 -9.36
C ALA A 1025 -19.39 29.35 -10.39
N MET A 1026 -18.63 28.31 -10.72
CA MET A 1026 -18.88 27.03 -11.44
C MET A 1026 -19.94 26.89 -12.57
N ASN A 1027 -20.82 27.85 -12.89
CA ASN A 1027 -22.05 27.58 -13.68
C ASN A 1027 -22.48 28.66 -14.69
N ALA A 1028 -21.61 29.50 -15.26
CA ALA A 1028 -22.06 30.49 -16.27
C ALA A 1028 -21.14 30.64 -17.50
N ASP A 1029 -21.73 30.32 -18.66
CA ASP A 1029 -21.45 30.76 -20.05
C ASP A 1029 -19.99 30.72 -20.56
N GLY A 1030 -19.58 29.59 -21.16
CA GLY A 1030 -18.47 29.54 -22.13
C GLY A 1030 -17.10 29.04 -21.64
N THR A 1031 -16.98 28.39 -20.48
CA THR A 1031 -15.69 27.85 -19.94
C THR A 1031 -15.33 26.43 -20.39
N ARG A 1032 -16.27 25.77 -21.08
CA ARG A 1032 -16.23 24.37 -21.47
C ARG A 1032 -15.85 24.22 -22.95
N TRP A 1033 -15.00 23.26 -23.27
CA TRP A 1033 -14.35 23.12 -24.58
C TRP A 1033 -14.40 21.69 -25.10
N TYR A 1034 -14.80 21.53 -26.35
CA TYR A 1034 -14.53 20.37 -27.18
C TYR A 1034 -13.18 20.55 -27.88
N LEU A 1035 -12.35 19.51 -27.85
CA LEU A 1035 -11.08 19.46 -28.56
C LEU A 1035 -11.31 18.72 -29.87
N GLU A 1036 -11.21 19.42 -30.99
CA GLU A 1036 -11.40 18.83 -32.33
C GLU A 1036 -10.01 18.60 -32.93
N PRO A 1037 -9.59 17.34 -33.19
CA PRO A 1037 -8.33 17.10 -33.89
C PRO A 1037 -8.33 17.80 -35.25
N CYS A 1038 -7.27 18.57 -35.52
CA CYS A 1038 -7.11 19.26 -36.78
C CYS A 1038 -6.21 18.43 -37.69
N THR A 1039 -6.82 17.73 -38.65
CA THR A 1039 -6.13 16.82 -39.57
C THR A 1039 -5.63 17.49 -40.85
N THR A 1040 -6.12 18.70 -41.17
CA THR A 1040 -5.67 19.49 -42.33
C THR A 1040 -5.52 20.97 -41.99
N SER A 1041 -4.60 21.65 -42.67
CA SER A 1041 -4.39 23.10 -42.63
C SER A 1041 -4.37 23.67 -44.04
N SER A 1042 -5.00 24.82 -44.27
CA SER A 1042 -5.20 25.32 -45.64
C SER A 1042 -4.37 26.55 -46.00
N VAL A 1043 -3.82 26.59 -47.22
CA VAL A 1043 -3.09 27.73 -47.79
C VAL A 1043 -3.80 28.21 -49.05
N SER A 1044 -4.13 29.51 -49.12
CA SER A 1044 -4.69 30.12 -50.33
C SER A 1044 -3.57 30.63 -51.24
N LEU A 1045 -3.56 30.18 -52.50
CA LEU A 1045 -2.62 30.63 -53.51
C LEU A 1045 -3.12 31.94 -54.15
N ASN A 1046 -2.19 32.80 -54.55
CA ASN A 1046 -2.48 34.09 -55.15
C ASN A 1046 -2.75 33.97 -56.67
N SER A 1047 -2.88 35.11 -57.36
CA SER A 1047 -3.18 35.16 -58.80
C SER A 1047 -2.12 34.50 -59.70
N THR A 1048 -0.89 34.29 -59.21
CA THR A 1048 0.20 33.63 -59.92
C THR A 1048 0.35 32.16 -59.54
N GLY A 1049 -0.60 31.61 -58.76
CA GLY A 1049 -0.55 30.23 -58.30
C GLY A 1049 0.49 29.99 -57.21
N THR A 1050 0.88 31.01 -56.45
CA THR A 1050 1.86 30.89 -55.36
C THR A 1050 1.27 31.27 -54.01
N GLY A 1051 1.71 30.57 -52.96
CA GLY A 1051 1.36 30.85 -51.57
C GLY A 1051 2.57 30.61 -50.68
N ALA A 1052 2.50 31.03 -49.43
CA ALA A 1052 3.55 30.78 -48.44
C ALA A 1052 2.93 30.26 -47.16
N ILE A 1053 3.67 29.39 -46.46
CA ILE A 1053 3.28 28.90 -45.14
C ILE A 1053 4.47 28.84 -44.21
N TYR A 1054 4.21 29.24 -42.97
CA TYR A 1054 5.08 29.04 -41.83
C TYR A 1054 4.23 28.63 -40.63
N ALA A 1055 4.22 27.33 -40.30
CA ALA A 1055 3.37 26.74 -39.26
C ALA A 1055 4.20 26.18 -38.10
N ASP A 1056 3.63 26.16 -36.90
CA ASP A 1056 4.23 25.61 -35.68
C ASP A 1056 3.97 24.10 -35.50
N TYR A 1057 3.44 23.47 -36.53
CA TYR A 1057 3.20 22.03 -36.69
C TYR A 1057 3.69 21.57 -38.07
N ALA A 1058 3.89 20.26 -38.22
CA ALA A 1058 4.31 19.67 -39.48
C ALA A 1058 3.13 19.50 -40.44
N VAL A 1059 3.42 19.63 -41.73
CA VAL A 1059 2.43 19.47 -42.80
C VAL A 1059 2.98 18.62 -43.94
N GLN A 1060 2.13 17.78 -44.53
CA GLN A 1060 2.44 17.02 -45.73
C GLN A 1060 2.22 17.87 -46.98
N ILE A 1061 3.17 17.83 -47.91
CA ILE A 1061 2.97 18.38 -49.25
C ILE A 1061 2.03 17.44 -50.02
N PRO A 1062 0.85 17.91 -50.48
CA PRO A 1062 -0.10 17.10 -51.23
C PRO A 1062 0.41 16.76 -52.63
N GLU A 1063 -0.10 15.68 -53.20
CA GLU A 1063 0.17 15.32 -54.60
C GLU A 1063 -0.33 16.43 -55.55
N GLY A 1064 0.48 16.76 -56.57
CA GLY A 1064 0.15 17.82 -57.55
C GLY A 1064 0.47 19.24 -57.09
N VAL A 1065 1.06 19.42 -55.91
CA VAL A 1065 1.48 20.73 -55.37
C VAL A 1065 3.00 20.73 -55.19
N GLN A 1066 3.67 21.78 -55.67
CA GLN A 1066 5.12 21.93 -55.51
C GLN A 1066 5.44 22.82 -54.32
N ALA A 1067 6.49 22.51 -53.56
CA ALA A 1067 6.95 23.33 -52.45
C ALA A 1067 8.45 23.60 -52.57
N PHE A 1068 8.88 24.79 -52.12
CA PHE A 1068 10.23 25.28 -52.32
C PHE A 1068 10.77 25.98 -51.08
N VAL A 1069 12.08 25.81 -50.85
CA VAL A 1069 12.91 26.63 -49.96
C VAL A 1069 13.81 27.54 -50.79
N ALA A 1070 14.28 28.66 -50.22
CA ALA A 1070 15.17 29.58 -50.92
C ALA A 1070 16.62 29.42 -50.46
N ASN A 1071 17.55 29.17 -51.37
CA ASN A 1071 18.94 28.87 -51.02
C ASN A 1071 19.77 30.14 -50.76
N HIS A 1072 19.73 31.07 -51.72
CA HIS A 1072 20.46 32.34 -51.70
C HIS A 1072 19.87 33.30 -52.76
N VAL A 1073 20.30 34.56 -52.73
CA VAL A 1073 20.01 35.54 -53.78
C VAL A 1073 21.26 35.75 -54.62
N SER A 1074 21.13 35.60 -55.94
CA SER A 1074 22.23 35.82 -56.88
C SER A 1074 22.57 37.31 -57.00
N PRO A 1075 23.78 37.66 -57.47
CA PRO A 1075 24.17 39.06 -57.71
C PRO A 1075 23.22 39.83 -58.65
N GLU A 1076 22.49 39.12 -59.52
CA GLU A 1076 21.51 39.67 -60.46
C GLU A 1076 20.12 39.90 -59.83
N GLY A 1077 19.94 39.57 -58.54
CA GLY A 1077 18.66 39.75 -57.85
C GLY A 1077 17.66 38.62 -58.05
N VAL A 1078 18.14 37.43 -58.35
CA VAL A 1078 17.32 36.23 -58.56
C VAL A 1078 17.40 35.33 -57.32
N ILE A 1079 16.26 34.93 -56.78
CA ILE A 1079 16.18 33.98 -55.66
C ILE A 1079 16.24 32.56 -56.23
N LYS A 1080 17.32 31.83 -55.91
CA LYS A 1080 17.47 30.43 -56.29
C LYS A 1080 16.70 29.53 -55.32
N LEU A 1081 15.89 28.64 -55.86
CA LEU A 1081 15.00 27.75 -55.11
C LEU A 1081 15.50 26.30 -55.16
N THR A 1082 15.23 25.54 -54.11
CA THR A 1082 15.29 24.07 -54.13
C THR A 1082 13.89 23.53 -53.92
N GLU A 1083 13.45 22.63 -54.80
CA GLU A 1083 12.19 21.91 -54.62
C GLU A 1083 12.31 20.90 -53.47
N ILE A 1084 11.29 20.84 -52.64
CA ILE A 1084 11.20 19.90 -51.52
C ILE A 1084 9.96 19.02 -51.68
N HIS A 1085 10.06 17.79 -51.18
CA HIS A 1085 8.99 16.80 -51.22
C HIS A 1085 8.77 16.19 -49.83
N GLY A 1086 7.59 15.61 -49.61
CA GLY A 1086 7.27 14.93 -48.36
C GLY A 1086 6.77 15.84 -47.26
N VAL A 1087 7.20 15.57 -46.02
CA VAL A 1087 6.74 16.30 -44.83
C VAL A 1087 7.60 17.54 -44.59
N VAL A 1088 6.93 18.68 -44.38
CA VAL A 1088 7.54 19.94 -43.99
C VAL A 1088 7.50 20.02 -42.46
N PRO A 1089 8.64 20.05 -41.75
CA PRO A 1089 8.65 20.08 -40.29
C PRO A 1089 8.15 21.42 -39.71
N PRO A 1090 7.80 21.46 -38.40
CA PRO A 1090 7.41 22.69 -37.73
C PRO A 1090 8.46 23.79 -37.85
N ALA A 1091 8.02 25.04 -37.88
CA ALA A 1091 8.86 26.23 -37.98
C ALA A 1091 9.77 26.25 -39.23
N THR A 1092 9.28 25.73 -40.35
CA THR A 1092 9.99 25.73 -41.64
C THR A 1092 9.26 26.62 -42.65
N PRO A 1093 9.87 27.74 -43.10
CA PRO A 1093 9.23 28.66 -44.04
C PRO A 1093 9.37 28.16 -45.47
N ILE A 1094 8.25 27.99 -46.17
CA ILE A 1094 8.24 27.48 -47.55
C ILE A 1094 7.30 28.30 -48.44
N ILE A 1095 7.60 28.29 -49.74
CA ILE A 1095 6.66 28.71 -50.78
C ILE A 1095 6.03 27.48 -51.40
N ILE A 1096 4.74 27.57 -51.68
CA ILE A 1096 3.96 26.54 -52.35
C ILE A 1096 3.49 27.08 -53.71
N ARG A 1097 3.50 26.23 -54.74
CA ARG A 1097 3.04 26.54 -56.10
C ARG A 1097 2.00 25.51 -56.56
N GLY A 1098 0.94 26.01 -57.18
CA GLY A 1098 -0.20 25.25 -57.72
C GLY A 1098 -1.03 26.11 -58.68
N GLU A 1099 -2.33 25.84 -58.79
CA GLU A 1099 -3.23 26.60 -59.65
C GLU A 1099 -3.55 28.00 -59.09
N SER A 1100 -3.76 29.00 -59.96
CA SER A 1100 -4.14 30.35 -59.56
C SER A 1100 -5.41 30.36 -58.70
N TYR A 1101 -5.37 31.03 -57.55
CA TYR A 1101 -6.47 31.10 -56.58
C TYR A 1101 -6.91 29.75 -55.96
N GLN A 1102 -6.12 28.68 -56.11
CA GLN A 1102 -6.38 27.41 -55.47
C GLN A 1102 -6.29 27.53 -53.94
N LYS A 1103 -7.18 26.84 -53.23
CA LYS A 1103 -7.03 26.56 -51.79
C LYS A 1103 -6.40 25.18 -51.66
N VAL A 1104 -5.16 25.12 -51.18
CA VAL A 1104 -4.43 23.88 -50.96
C VAL A 1104 -4.66 23.42 -49.53
N GLU A 1105 -5.17 22.20 -49.35
CA GLU A 1105 -5.32 21.55 -48.05
C GLU A 1105 -4.07 20.71 -47.78
N LEU A 1106 -3.36 21.02 -46.70
CA LEU A 1106 -2.14 20.35 -46.28
C LEU A 1106 -2.46 19.42 -45.10
N PRO A 1107 -2.33 18.09 -45.24
CA PRO A 1107 -2.50 17.18 -44.12
C PRO A 1107 -1.53 17.53 -42.99
N VAL A 1108 -2.03 17.62 -41.76
CA VAL A 1108 -1.21 17.83 -40.58
C VAL A 1108 -0.63 16.48 -40.16
N LEU A 1109 0.68 16.43 -39.95
CA LEU A 1109 1.39 15.21 -39.59
C LEU A 1109 2.25 15.42 -38.35
N ASN A 1110 2.73 14.28 -37.84
CA ASN A 1110 3.70 14.22 -36.75
C ASN A 1110 5.10 14.00 -37.29
N VAL A 1111 6.04 14.77 -36.75
CA VAL A 1111 7.47 14.69 -37.07
C VAL A 1111 8.23 14.88 -35.77
N THR A 1112 9.19 14.01 -35.51
CA THR A 1112 10.07 14.10 -34.34
C THR A 1112 11.06 15.26 -34.48
N ASP A 1113 11.61 15.75 -33.35
CA ASP A 1113 12.63 16.81 -33.36
C ASP A 1113 13.88 16.41 -34.16
N SER A 1114 14.20 15.11 -34.16
CA SER A 1114 15.32 14.55 -34.94
C SER A 1114 15.07 14.63 -36.44
N GLU A 1115 13.87 14.25 -36.91
CA GLU A 1115 13.50 14.37 -38.33
C GLU A 1115 13.45 15.84 -38.77
N ALA A 1116 12.95 16.73 -37.91
CA ALA A 1116 12.96 18.17 -38.17
C ALA A 1116 14.38 18.75 -38.26
N ALA A 1117 15.31 18.27 -37.44
CA ALA A 1117 16.71 18.68 -37.49
C ALA A 1117 17.44 18.19 -38.76
N VAL A 1118 17.15 16.96 -39.20
CA VAL A 1118 17.68 16.40 -40.45
C VAL A 1118 17.22 17.21 -41.67
N PHE A 1119 15.93 17.56 -41.74
CA PHE A 1119 15.43 18.41 -42.82
C PHE A 1119 16.14 19.78 -42.86
N ARG A 1120 16.31 20.42 -41.69
CA ARG A 1120 16.96 21.74 -41.59
C ARG A 1120 18.46 21.70 -41.90
N SER A 1121 19.14 20.58 -41.70
CA SER A 1121 20.55 20.43 -42.10
C SER A 1121 20.70 20.09 -43.58
N GLN A 1122 19.70 19.45 -44.18
CA GLN A 1122 19.68 19.09 -45.60
C GLN A 1122 19.44 20.29 -46.52
N TYR A 1123 18.62 21.26 -46.08
CA TYR A 1123 18.20 22.38 -46.92
C TYR A 1123 18.59 23.74 -46.33
N ALA A 1124 19.45 24.48 -47.05
CA ALA A 1124 19.69 25.90 -46.75
C ALA A 1124 18.44 26.72 -47.08
N ASN A 1125 18.02 27.61 -46.17
CA ASN A 1125 16.80 28.41 -46.36
C ASN A 1125 16.99 29.86 -45.87
N ILE A 1126 16.99 30.82 -46.81
CA ILE A 1126 17.04 32.26 -46.52
C ILE A 1126 15.66 32.85 -46.24
N PHE A 1127 14.58 32.10 -46.49
CA PHE A 1127 13.28 32.52 -46.00
C PHE A 1127 13.30 32.52 -44.48
N GLN A 1128 12.74 33.59 -43.92
CA GLN A 1128 12.42 33.71 -42.52
C GLN A 1128 10.90 33.69 -42.38
N GLY A 1129 10.40 33.18 -41.26
CA GLY A 1129 8.97 33.08 -41.00
C GLY A 1129 8.54 33.97 -39.85
N VAL A 1130 7.27 34.41 -39.86
CA VAL A 1130 6.63 34.99 -38.68
C VAL A 1130 5.33 34.24 -38.39
N PHE A 1131 5.18 33.74 -37.17
CA PHE A 1131 3.94 33.09 -36.75
C PHE A 1131 2.81 34.08 -36.47
N THR A 1132 3.15 35.29 -36.02
CA THR A 1132 2.19 36.36 -35.76
C THR A 1132 2.42 37.53 -36.72
N ARG A 1133 1.35 38.31 -36.95
CA ARG A 1133 1.42 39.49 -37.81
C ARG A 1133 2.37 40.52 -37.19
N THR A 1134 3.48 40.80 -37.86
CA THR A 1134 4.48 41.78 -37.40
C THR A 1134 4.21 43.13 -38.06
N THR A 1135 4.20 44.24 -37.30
CA THR A 1135 3.85 45.60 -37.81
C THR A 1135 4.92 46.67 -37.65
N ASN A 1136 6.06 46.33 -37.02
CA ASN A 1136 7.15 47.26 -36.67
C ASN A 1136 8.49 46.91 -37.32
N MET A 1137 8.49 46.25 -38.48
CA MET A 1137 9.74 45.96 -39.17
C MET A 1137 10.36 47.22 -39.78
N THR A 1138 11.67 47.37 -39.65
CA THR A 1138 12.41 48.51 -40.22
C THR A 1138 12.21 48.54 -41.73
N LYS A 1139 11.70 49.66 -42.25
CA LYS A 1139 11.44 49.79 -43.69
C LYS A 1139 12.75 49.66 -44.47
N GLY A 1140 12.70 48.92 -45.58
CA GLY A 1140 13.86 48.70 -46.46
C GLY A 1140 14.79 47.57 -46.05
N THR A 1141 14.62 46.95 -44.87
CA THR A 1141 15.49 45.87 -44.39
C THR A 1141 14.90 44.47 -44.59
N PHE A 1142 13.79 44.33 -45.32
CA PHE A 1142 13.13 43.05 -45.57
C PHE A 1142 12.24 43.07 -46.82
N PHE A 1143 11.87 41.89 -47.29
CA PHE A 1143 11.08 41.68 -48.51
C PHE A 1143 9.96 40.65 -48.24
N THR A 1144 8.77 40.86 -48.80
CA THR A 1144 7.62 39.96 -48.65
C THR A 1144 7.11 39.45 -49.99
N LEU A 1145 6.47 38.28 -49.96
CA LEU A 1145 5.89 37.65 -51.14
C LEU A 1145 4.73 38.50 -51.68
N THR A 1146 4.82 38.89 -52.94
CA THR A 1146 3.76 39.62 -53.64
C THR A 1146 3.79 39.32 -55.14
N ASN A 1147 2.83 39.89 -55.88
CA ASN A 1147 2.78 39.79 -57.33
C ASN A 1147 3.18 41.13 -57.95
N ALA A 1148 4.16 41.08 -58.85
CA ALA A 1148 4.57 42.22 -59.69
C ALA A 1148 4.62 41.77 -61.15
N ASP A 1149 3.96 42.52 -62.04
CA ASP A 1149 3.93 42.25 -63.48
C ASP A 1149 3.55 40.80 -63.87
N GLY A 1150 2.61 40.22 -63.13
CA GLY A 1150 2.14 38.85 -63.37
C GLY A 1150 3.10 37.74 -62.91
N LYS A 1151 4.16 38.07 -62.16
CA LYS A 1151 5.11 37.11 -61.58
C LYS A 1151 5.12 37.19 -60.05
N PRO A 1152 5.30 36.07 -59.35
CA PRO A 1152 5.58 36.07 -57.92
C PRO A 1152 6.98 36.63 -57.67
N VAL A 1153 7.11 37.51 -56.68
CA VAL A 1153 8.37 38.18 -56.34
C VAL A 1153 8.47 38.44 -54.84
N MET A 1154 9.69 38.61 -54.34
CA MET A 1154 9.93 39.20 -53.02
C MET A 1154 10.17 40.69 -53.18
N LYS A 1155 9.23 41.50 -52.75
CA LYS A 1155 9.27 42.97 -52.92
C LYS A 1155 9.47 43.66 -51.58
N ARG A 1156 10.22 44.78 -51.57
CA ARG A 1156 10.25 45.67 -50.40
C ARG A 1156 8.85 46.18 -50.13
N PRO A 1157 8.23 45.84 -48.99
CA PRO A 1157 6.87 46.26 -48.72
C PRO A 1157 6.84 47.77 -48.41
N ALA A 1158 5.77 48.44 -48.85
CA ALA A 1158 5.53 49.85 -48.54
C ALA A 1158 5.19 50.08 -47.05
N LEU A 1159 4.72 49.03 -46.38
CA LEU A 1159 4.37 48.99 -44.97
C LEU A 1159 5.43 48.21 -44.19
N SER A 1160 5.61 48.55 -42.91
CA SER A 1160 6.48 47.85 -41.96
C SER A 1160 5.91 46.48 -41.50
N LEU A 1161 5.23 45.76 -42.40
CA LEU A 1161 4.33 44.67 -42.05
C LEU A 1161 4.64 43.35 -42.77
N VAL A 1162 4.58 42.25 -42.00
CA VAL A 1162 4.52 40.87 -42.50
C VAL A 1162 3.29 40.18 -41.90
N SER A 1163 2.52 39.48 -42.74
CA SER A 1163 1.32 38.73 -42.32
C SER A 1163 1.68 37.53 -41.44
N ALA A 1164 0.78 37.11 -40.54
CA ALA A 1164 0.94 35.91 -39.72
C ALA A 1164 1.07 34.63 -40.57
N ASN A 1165 1.76 33.62 -40.03
CA ASN A 1165 2.07 32.34 -40.68
C ASN A 1165 2.63 32.46 -42.10
N SER A 1166 3.37 33.54 -42.36
CA SER A 1166 3.91 33.88 -43.68
C SER A 1166 5.42 34.04 -43.62
N ILE A 1167 6.03 34.22 -44.79
CA ILE A 1167 7.47 34.29 -44.97
C ILE A 1167 7.93 35.69 -45.37
N TYR A 1168 9.20 35.98 -45.12
CA TYR A 1168 9.92 37.17 -45.59
C TYR A 1168 11.40 36.83 -45.83
N ILE A 1169 12.14 37.73 -46.48
CA ILE A 1169 13.61 37.65 -46.58
C ILE A 1169 14.19 38.92 -45.93
N PRO A 1170 15.12 38.81 -44.97
CA PRO A 1170 15.86 39.97 -44.46
C PRO A 1170 16.85 40.48 -45.51
N PHE A 1171 17.12 41.78 -45.50
CA PHE A 1171 18.22 42.35 -46.28
C PHE A 1171 19.54 42.12 -45.53
N GLU A 1172 20.46 41.37 -46.14
CA GLU A 1172 21.77 41.05 -45.56
C GLU A 1172 22.93 41.70 -46.35
N GLU A 1173 24.06 41.90 -45.66
CA GLU A 1173 25.27 42.47 -46.25
C GLU A 1173 25.80 41.54 -47.35
N GLY A 1174 25.83 42.03 -48.61
CA GLY A 1174 26.20 41.24 -49.79
C GLY A 1174 25.04 40.97 -50.76
N MET A 1175 23.79 41.26 -50.39
CA MET A 1175 22.65 41.20 -51.33
C MET A 1175 22.62 42.44 -52.24
N PRO A 1176 22.25 42.30 -53.52
CA PRO A 1176 22.11 43.45 -54.43
C PRO A 1176 20.94 44.34 -53.98
N ASP A 1177 21.18 45.66 -53.82
CA ASP A 1177 20.18 46.62 -53.33
C ASP A 1177 19.07 46.89 -54.36
N LEU A 1178 18.07 45.99 -54.40
CA LEU A 1178 16.95 46.02 -55.34
C LEU A 1178 15.61 46.28 -54.65
N GLN A 1179 14.64 46.79 -55.41
CA GLN A 1179 13.26 46.93 -54.93
C GLN A 1179 12.48 45.61 -54.94
N THR A 1180 12.91 44.65 -55.76
CA THR A 1180 12.21 43.40 -56.00
C THR A 1180 13.21 42.34 -56.42
N TYR A 1181 13.12 41.16 -55.81
CA TYR A 1181 13.81 39.95 -56.23
C TYR A 1181 12.82 38.99 -56.88
N VAL A 1182 13.24 38.34 -57.95
CA VAL A 1182 12.40 37.42 -58.72
C VAL A 1182 12.78 36.00 -58.39
N PHE A 1183 11.80 35.09 -58.28
CA PHE A 1183 12.06 33.67 -58.10
C PHE A 1183 12.50 33.02 -59.40
N ASP A 1184 13.50 32.16 -59.30
CA ASP A 1184 13.84 31.21 -60.34
C ASP A 1184 13.17 29.87 -60.06
N PHE A 1185 12.08 29.60 -60.76
CA PHE A 1185 11.43 28.30 -60.70
C PHE A 1185 11.95 27.33 -61.79
N ASP A 1186 12.78 27.82 -62.73
CA ASP A 1186 13.15 27.09 -63.94
C ASP A 1186 14.60 26.57 -63.90
N ASP A 1187 15.45 27.10 -63.02
CA ASP A 1187 16.88 26.73 -62.86
C ASP A 1187 17.09 26.01 -61.51
N LEU A 1188 16.74 24.71 -61.48
CA LEU A 1188 16.89 23.83 -60.31
C LEU A 1188 18.37 23.57 -60.04
N VAL A 1189 18.86 23.97 -58.85
CA VAL A 1189 20.22 23.63 -58.42
C VAL A 1189 20.21 22.21 -57.86
N ASP A 1190 20.50 21.22 -58.71
CA ASP A 1190 20.80 19.86 -58.27
C ASP A 1190 22.13 19.87 -57.50
N GLY A 1191 22.09 19.61 -56.21
CA GLY A 1191 23.29 19.38 -55.41
C GLY A 1191 24.02 18.13 -55.89
N ILE A 1192 25.07 18.28 -56.70
CA ILE A 1192 26.39 17.60 -56.67
C ILE A 1192 27.20 17.90 -57.96
N ASN A 1193 28.39 18.52 -57.76
CA ASN A 1193 29.59 18.66 -58.63
C ASN A 1193 29.60 19.50 -59.94
N PRO A 1194 30.72 20.18 -60.26
CA PRO A 1194 30.82 21.20 -61.31
C PRO A 1194 31.32 20.66 -62.65
N GLN A 1195 30.93 21.28 -63.77
CA GLN A 1195 31.77 21.69 -64.92
C GLN A 1195 30.87 22.31 -66.03
N PRO A 1196 31.39 23.24 -66.87
CA PRO A 1196 30.60 24.23 -67.59
C PRO A 1196 30.33 23.83 -69.05
N VAL A 1197 29.14 24.13 -69.58
CA VAL A 1197 28.92 24.23 -71.03
C VAL A 1197 27.90 25.31 -71.37
N ASN A 1198 28.32 26.23 -72.25
CA ASN A 1198 27.53 27.24 -72.94
C ASN A 1198 26.31 26.66 -73.67
N ALA A 1199 25.17 27.35 -73.60
CA ALA A 1199 24.28 27.48 -74.76
C ALA A 1199 23.40 28.74 -74.64
N GLN A 1200 23.55 29.61 -75.63
CA GLN A 1200 22.74 30.81 -75.87
C GLN A 1200 21.26 30.45 -76.14
N SER A 1201 20.31 31.27 -75.67
CA SER A 1201 19.19 31.69 -76.53
C SER A 1201 18.42 32.93 -75.99
N SER A 1202 18.66 34.03 -76.73
CA SER A 1202 17.72 35.09 -77.15
C SER A 1202 16.84 35.85 -76.15
N MET A 1203 17.15 37.15 -76.11
CA MET A 1203 16.35 38.26 -75.59
C MET A 1203 15.03 38.52 -76.35
N LEU A 1204 14.13 39.20 -75.64
CA LEU A 1204 12.75 39.62 -75.92
C LEU A 1204 12.53 40.55 -77.14
N ASN A 1205 11.26 40.61 -77.55
CA ASN A 1205 10.54 41.68 -78.30
C ASN A 1205 10.46 41.65 -79.84
N GLY A 1206 9.21 41.58 -80.34
CA GLY A 1206 8.84 41.50 -81.75
C GLY A 1206 9.06 42.81 -82.53
N GLN A 1207 9.67 42.69 -83.71
CA GLN A 1207 9.97 43.78 -84.63
C GLN A 1207 8.71 44.26 -85.38
N TRP A 1208 8.60 45.57 -85.61
CA TRP A 1208 7.47 46.20 -86.32
C TRP A 1208 7.79 46.39 -87.80
N TYR A 1209 6.80 46.18 -88.67
CA TYR A 1209 6.90 46.35 -90.12
C TYR A 1209 5.77 47.24 -90.66
N ASP A 1210 6.01 47.97 -91.75
CA ASP A 1210 4.95 48.68 -92.48
C ASP A 1210 4.08 47.68 -93.29
N LEU A 1211 2.98 48.17 -93.88
CA LEU A 1211 2.08 47.33 -94.68
C LEU A 1211 2.71 46.80 -95.98
N GLN A 1212 3.92 47.25 -96.33
CA GLN A 1212 4.72 46.74 -97.45
C GLN A 1212 5.82 45.77 -96.99
N GLY A 1213 5.86 45.42 -95.70
CA GLY A 1213 6.78 44.42 -95.15
C GLY A 1213 8.19 44.94 -94.84
N ARG A 1214 8.40 46.26 -94.80
CA ARG A 1214 9.70 46.85 -94.44
C ARG A 1214 9.76 47.13 -92.95
N LYS A 1215 10.92 46.88 -92.34
CA LYS A 1215 11.13 47.06 -90.90
C LYS A 1215 11.09 48.54 -90.53
N VAL A 1216 10.33 48.87 -89.48
CA VAL A 1216 10.13 50.24 -89.00
C VAL A 1216 10.80 50.40 -87.65
N VAL A 1217 11.57 51.48 -87.48
CA VAL A 1217 12.37 51.73 -86.28
C VAL A 1217 11.55 52.47 -85.21
N ASN A 1218 10.59 53.32 -85.59
CA ASN A 1218 9.66 54.02 -84.70
C ASN A 1218 8.25 54.09 -85.32
N THR A 1219 7.21 53.80 -84.52
CA THR A 1219 5.79 53.87 -84.93
C THR A 1219 5.24 55.30 -84.83
N VAL A 1220 4.30 55.66 -85.72
CA VAL A 1220 3.60 56.95 -85.70
C VAL A 1220 2.14 56.74 -85.32
N LYS A 1221 1.67 57.49 -84.32
CA LYS A 1221 0.31 57.44 -83.78
C LYS A 1221 -0.74 57.61 -84.90
N GLY A 1222 -1.66 56.67 -85.02
CA GLY A 1222 -2.72 56.66 -86.03
C GLY A 1222 -2.46 55.83 -87.29
N ASN A 1223 -1.23 55.33 -87.52
CA ASN A 1223 -0.88 54.45 -88.64
C ASN A 1223 -0.99 52.96 -88.29
N ILE A 1224 -1.07 52.09 -89.31
CA ILE A 1224 -1.20 50.63 -89.15
C ILE A 1224 0.11 49.95 -89.52
N TYR A 1225 0.59 49.08 -88.64
CA TYR A 1225 1.82 48.29 -88.76
C TYR A 1225 1.54 46.80 -88.58
N ILE A 1226 2.51 45.96 -88.94
CA ILE A 1226 2.49 44.51 -88.73
C ILE A 1226 3.51 44.18 -87.64
N ASN A 1227 3.03 43.62 -86.53
CA ASN A 1227 3.85 43.00 -85.50
C ASN A 1227 3.26 41.62 -85.18
N ASN A 1228 4.11 40.58 -85.13
CA ASN A 1228 3.69 39.19 -84.92
C ASN A 1228 2.52 38.75 -85.84
N ARG A 1229 2.61 39.10 -87.13
CA ARG A 1229 1.68 38.72 -88.21
C ARG A 1229 0.24 39.25 -88.09
N LYS A 1230 -0.02 40.23 -87.21
CA LYS A 1230 -1.32 40.92 -87.10
C LYS A 1230 -1.18 42.39 -87.50
N LYS A 1231 -2.20 42.94 -88.17
CA LYS A 1231 -2.30 44.39 -88.45
C LYS A 1231 -2.76 45.10 -87.18
N ILE A 1232 -1.94 46.00 -86.67
CA ILE A 1232 -2.18 46.75 -85.44
C ILE A 1232 -2.11 48.24 -85.77
N ARG A 1233 -3.11 49.02 -85.35
CA ARG A 1233 -3.10 50.48 -85.46
C ARG A 1233 -2.45 51.06 -84.21
N GLU A 1234 -1.40 51.85 -84.38
CA GLU A 1234 -0.68 52.49 -83.28
C GLU A 1234 -1.57 53.53 -82.62
N LYS A 1235 -1.83 53.35 -81.32
CA LYS A 1235 -2.82 54.13 -80.57
C LYS A 1235 -2.31 55.44 -80.03
#